data_AF-A0A850Q8H1-F1
#
_entry.id   AF-A0A850Q8H1-F1
#
_cell.length_a   1.000
_cell.length_b   1.000
_cell.length_c   1.000
_cell.angle_alpha   90.00
_cell.angle_beta   90.00
_cell.angle_gamma   90.00
#
_symmetry.space_group_name_H-M   'P 1'
#
loop_
_entity.id
_entity.type
_entity.pdbx_description
1 polymer ?
#
loop_
_entity_poly.entity_id
_entity_poly.type
_entity_poly.pdbx_seq_one_letter_code
_entity_poly.pdbx_strand_id
1 'polypeptide(L)'
;MASTLDVTGYLYAYNGTLAQLLSLTVMPSFTSVSGTIAITDDNGVLTSGETSSLTINGSTQSVDYEGVASFNSYSLIGSLLGALLGSTDAAVFTTATGKIYVYAPDGFPALSGIATTITLDSSASYDMVPDTAGVDGTSGDDIMPVGYTDAGGDQITDYKAGFLGIGYQSGNDSIYGYAGNDSINAGSGNDHVSGGTGNDTLLGADGNDTLYGDEGNDSINGGAGNDLIYGGTDDDTITGGLGKDTVYGGDGNDTWLAGGTDSGTDIVHLEGGDDVAEVGYYTPADGIEILDGGDGNDTIALDAAVVDAFDIGITLNDDGTATNIGFSTETLNFENVRGNSGANQITGNSLDNELIGVGGQDTLSGGAGNDTLDGGADSDTLAGGDGDDVLIGGAGADSQTGGAGNDLFIIGSAADANGDVIIGGTGPDGTTDMDQIDLSALDPSTYTITAVDDPNDSGAKMGTVNFTTGEVLTFSGIEIICFCDGTEIITIDGPTLVEDLREGDLVLTMDNGYQPVRWIGCKALSPADLQASSKLRPIRIAAGALGRGTPSRDLLVSRQHRVLLRSAIAARMIGVSEVLVAAVKLLGVPGIEVAMDVQSVKYFHILFDRHEIIFSNGAATESLFTGPEALKSVSEDTRAELLALFPDIEATTERVAARHILSKGRSVQRLIARHAKNQKELVDLI
;
A
#
# COMPACT_ATOMS: atom_id res chain seq x y z
N MET A 1 20.36 -68.06 46.66
CA MET A 1 21.56 -68.24 47.53
C MET A 1 21.89 -66.85 48.04
N ALA A 2 22.26 -66.64 49.30
CA ALA A 2 22.59 -65.29 49.77
C ALA A 2 23.84 -64.75 49.05
N SER A 3 23.64 -63.90 48.05
CA SER A 3 24.68 -63.21 47.31
C SER A 3 25.10 -61.95 48.07
N THR A 4 25.97 -62.13 49.07
CA THR A 4 26.60 -61.00 49.76
C THR A 4 27.45 -60.21 48.76
N LEU A 5 26.89 -59.11 48.24
CA LEU A 5 27.65 -58.11 47.51
C LEU A 5 28.51 -57.34 48.52
N ASP A 6 29.73 -57.82 48.75
CA ASP A 6 30.70 -57.20 49.67
C ASP A 6 31.32 -55.96 48.99
N VAL A 7 30.62 -54.83 49.09
CA VAL A 7 31.04 -53.55 48.51
C VAL A 7 31.55 -52.59 49.57
N THR A 8 32.87 -52.43 49.61
CA THR A 8 33.58 -51.37 50.32
C THR A 8 33.50 -50.04 49.55
N GLY A 9 32.29 -49.50 49.42
CA GLY A 9 32.02 -48.26 48.67
C GLY A 9 31.59 -47.07 49.55
N TYR A 10 31.14 -45.99 48.90
CA TYR A 10 30.80 -44.74 49.56
C TYR A 10 29.29 -44.62 49.79
N LEU A 11 28.87 -44.62 51.06
CA LEU A 11 27.47 -44.46 51.45
C LEU A 11 27.21 -43.04 51.96
N TYR A 12 26.20 -42.39 51.37
CA TYR A 12 25.74 -41.06 51.75
C TYR A 12 24.32 -41.15 52.32
N ALA A 13 24.09 -40.50 53.46
CA ALA A 13 22.80 -40.49 54.13
C ALA A 13 22.20 -39.07 54.14
N TYR A 14 20.97 -38.95 53.66
CA TYR A 14 20.16 -37.73 53.73
C TYR A 14 19.21 -37.77 54.93
N ASN A 15 18.91 -36.61 55.52
CA ASN A 15 18.20 -36.52 56.79
C ASN A 15 17.25 -35.31 56.85
N GLY A 16 16.23 -35.31 55.98
CA GLY A 16 15.14 -34.34 55.91
C GLY A 16 13.80 -35.04 55.60
N THR A 17 12.68 -34.39 55.91
CA THR A 17 11.33 -34.92 55.68
C THR A 17 10.77 -34.49 54.33
N LEU A 18 10.30 -35.45 53.52
CA LEU A 18 9.76 -35.25 52.17
C LEU A 18 8.33 -34.63 52.17
N ALA A 19 8.13 -33.50 52.86
CA ALA A 19 6.83 -32.81 52.92
C ALA A 19 6.93 -31.35 53.42
N GLN A 20 7.04 -30.38 52.52
CA GLN A 20 6.36 -29.07 52.66
C GLN A 20 6.36 -28.28 51.36
N LEU A 21 5.21 -27.66 51.06
CA LEU A 21 5.00 -26.76 49.92
C LEU A 21 5.46 -25.34 50.28
N LEU A 22 5.95 -24.58 49.29
CA LEU A 22 6.32 -23.15 49.35
C LEU A 22 7.53 -22.76 50.24
N SER A 23 8.40 -21.91 49.66
CA SER A 23 9.34 -21.00 50.34
C SER A 23 10.47 -21.60 51.21
N LEU A 24 11.49 -22.12 50.52
CA LEU A 24 12.95 -22.04 50.80
C LEU A 24 13.51 -22.27 52.23
N THR A 25 14.55 -23.15 52.29
CA THR A 25 15.64 -23.22 53.30
C THR A 25 15.44 -24.12 54.53
N VAL A 26 16.08 -25.30 54.51
CA VAL A 26 17.20 -25.67 55.40
C VAL A 26 17.91 -26.90 54.83
N MET A 27 19.24 -26.88 54.76
CA MET A 27 20.04 -28.03 54.31
C MET A 27 20.27 -29.05 55.45
N PRO A 28 20.15 -30.36 55.20
CA PRO A 28 20.95 -31.35 55.89
C PRO A 28 22.32 -31.50 55.19
N SER A 29 23.41 -31.52 55.94
CA SER A 29 24.71 -31.90 55.40
C SER A 29 24.75 -33.41 55.12
N PHE A 30 25.20 -33.80 53.93
CA PHE A 30 25.58 -35.18 53.67
C PHE A 30 26.76 -35.55 54.56
N THR A 31 26.58 -36.49 55.48
CA THR A 31 27.69 -37.13 56.18
C THR A 31 28.06 -38.40 55.45
N SER A 32 29.33 -38.55 55.07
CA SER A 32 29.86 -39.82 54.58
C SER A 32 29.85 -40.85 55.72
N VAL A 33 29.29 -42.03 55.45
CA VAL A 33 29.19 -43.12 56.42
C VAL A 33 30.06 -44.27 55.94
N SER A 34 31.18 -44.51 56.62
CA SER A 34 31.97 -45.72 56.40
C SER A 34 31.28 -46.93 57.04
N GLY A 35 31.31 -48.06 56.34
CA GLY A 35 30.77 -49.35 56.83
C GLY A 35 30.66 -50.36 55.70
N THR A 36 30.69 -51.65 56.04
CA THR A 36 30.46 -52.74 55.07
C THR A 36 28.96 -52.86 54.78
N ILE A 37 28.57 -52.63 53.53
CA ILE A 37 27.20 -52.85 53.05
C ILE A 37 27.05 -54.34 52.71
N ALA A 38 25.93 -54.92 53.12
CA ALA A 38 25.47 -56.22 52.65
C ALA A 38 23.96 -56.14 52.45
N ILE A 39 23.53 -56.25 51.18
CA ILE A 39 22.13 -56.39 50.79
C ILE A 39 21.84 -57.89 50.70
N THR A 40 20.67 -58.32 51.16
CA THR A 40 20.24 -59.73 51.08
C THR A 40 18.82 -59.79 50.53
N ASP A 41 18.67 -60.36 49.34
CA ASP A 41 17.40 -60.84 48.80
C ASP A 41 17.49 -62.37 48.60
N ASP A 42 16.35 -63.06 48.51
CA ASP A 42 16.30 -64.53 48.45
C ASP A 42 16.61 -65.10 47.05
N ASN A 43 16.48 -64.29 45.99
CA ASN A 43 16.46 -64.69 44.58
C ASN A 43 17.72 -64.26 43.80
N GLY A 44 18.42 -63.20 44.22
CA GLY A 44 19.62 -62.64 43.59
C GLY A 44 19.35 -61.58 42.53
N VAL A 45 18.18 -60.93 42.55
CA VAL A 45 17.80 -59.83 41.66
C VAL A 45 16.92 -58.85 42.45
N LEU A 46 17.41 -57.63 42.66
CA LEU A 46 16.67 -56.57 43.35
C LEU A 46 15.68 -55.91 42.38
N THR A 47 14.40 -55.86 42.72
CA THR A 47 13.37 -55.12 41.96
C THR A 47 12.75 -54.00 42.79
N SER A 48 12.31 -52.93 42.10
CA SER A 48 11.76 -51.73 42.75
C SER A 48 10.55 -52.06 43.62
N GLY A 49 10.56 -51.56 44.86
CA GLY A 49 9.54 -51.83 45.88
C GLY A 49 9.80 -53.08 46.75
N GLU A 50 10.92 -53.78 46.60
CA GLU A 50 11.26 -54.91 47.47
C GLU A 50 11.97 -54.47 48.77
N THR A 51 11.41 -54.88 49.92
CA THR A 51 12.02 -54.67 51.24
C THR A 51 13.29 -55.52 51.39
N SER A 52 14.42 -54.85 51.59
CA SER A 52 15.75 -55.43 51.77
C SER A 52 16.33 -55.11 53.16
N SER A 53 17.42 -55.79 53.54
CA SER A 53 18.21 -55.42 54.72
C SER A 53 19.44 -54.59 54.32
N LEU A 54 19.61 -53.41 54.92
CA LEU A 54 20.86 -52.63 54.83
C LEU A 54 21.61 -52.74 56.16
N THR A 55 22.89 -53.13 56.11
CA THR A 55 23.77 -53.15 57.29
C THR A 55 24.78 -52.02 57.22
N ILE A 56 24.96 -51.30 58.32
CA ILE A 56 25.93 -50.22 58.49
C ILE A 56 26.65 -50.43 59.83
N ASN A 57 27.98 -50.60 59.80
CA ASN A 57 28.81 -50.84 60.99
C ASN A 57 28.28 -51.94 61.93
N GLY A 58 27.76 -53.03 61.35
CA GLY A 58 27.19 -54.16 62.10
C GLY A 58 25.80 -53.92 62.69
N SER A 59 25.18 -52.77 62.46
CA SER A 59 23.77 -52.52 62.75
C SER A 59 22.94 -52.68 61.47
N THR A 60 21.97 -53.60 61.49
CA THR A 60 21.09 -53.88 60.34
C THR A 60 19.75 -53.16 60.51
N GLN A 61 19.28 -52.53 59.44
CA GLN A 61 17.98 -51.88 59.34
C GLN A 61 17.21 -52.38 58.11
N SER A 62 15.88 -52.41 58.19
CA SER A 62 15.04 -52.63 57.01
C SER A 62 15.07 -51.37 56.14
N VAL A 63 15.23 -51.57 54.84
CA VAL A 63 15.10 -50.53 53.82
C VAL A 63 14.20 -51.04 52.71
N ASP A 64 13.53 -50.15 52.00
CA ASP A 64 12.84 -50.48 50.76
C ASP A 64 13.72 -50.01 49.59
N TYR A 65 13.89 -50.87 48.59
CA TYR A 65 14.73 -50.59 47.43
C TYR A 65 13.91 -49.89 46.34
N GLU A 66 14.18 -48.62 46.09
CA GLU A 66 13.41 -47.83 45.12
C GLU A 66 13.85 -48.12 43.68
N GLY A 67 15.12 -48.50 43.48
CA GLY A 67 15.66 -48.88 42.18
C GLY A 67 17.11 -48.44 41.96
N VAL A 68 17.59 -48.62 40.73
CA VAL A 68 18.77 -47.93 40.22
C VAL A 68 18.31 -46.59 39.66
N ALA A 69 18.78 -45.49 40.26
CA ALA A 69 18.81 -44.21 39.59
C ALA A 69 19.93 -44.27 38.54
N SER A 70 19.57 -44.65 37.32
CA SER A 70 20.46 -44.57 36.17
C SER A 70 20.42 -43.14 35.65
N PHE A 71 21.55 -42.45 35.65
CA PHE A 71 21.66 -41.07 35.15
C PHE A 71 21.81 -41.11 33.62
N ASN A 72 20.77 -41.64 32.98
CA ASN A 72 20.76 -41.95 31.56
C ASN A 72 20.46 -40.71 30.70
N SER A 73 20.98 -40.74 29.47
CA SER A 73 21.20 -39.57 28.61
C SER A 73 19.94 -39.07 27.87
N TYR A 74 18.78 -39.12 28.51
CA TYR A 74 17.48 -38.76 27.94
C TYR A 74 16.65 -37.83 28.84
N SER A 75 17.29 -37.19 29.83
CA SER A 75 16.75 -36.01 30.52
C SER A 75 17.86 -35.00 30.78
N LEU A 76 17.53 -33.71 30.73
CA LEU A 76 18.47 -32.60 30.90
C LEU A 76 19.16 -32.62 32.28
N ILE A 77 18.42 -33.06 33.31
CA ILE A 77 18.92 -33.25 34.67
C ILE A 77 19.87 -34.46 34.75
N GLY A 78 19.56 -35.55 34.03
CA GLY A 78 20.34 -36.79 34.05
C GLY A 78 21.75 -36.63 33.49
N SER A 79 21.91 -35.94 32.36
CA SER A 79 23.22 -35.70 31.74
C SER A 79 24.14 -34.86 32.63
N LEU A 80 23.61 -33.77 33.22
CA LEU A 80 24.35 -32.87 34.08
C LEU A 80 24.75 -33.54 35.41
N LEU A 81 23.86 -34.34 36.03
CA LEU A 81 24.21 -35.10 37.23
C LEU A 81 25.24 -36.20 36.94
N GLY A 82 25.09 -36.96 35.84
CA GLY A 82 26.04 -38.00 35.46
C GLY A 82 27.46 -37.45 35.26
N ALA A 83 27.59 -36.31 34.59
CA ALA A 83 28.87 -35.63 34.38
C ALA A 83 29.47 -35.07 35.69
N LEU A 84 28.66 -34.50 36.58
CA LEU A 84 29.11 -33.90 37.84
C LEU A 84 29.44 -34.94 38.92
N LEU A 85 28.74 -36.09 38.93
CA LEU A 85 28.86 -37.14 39.94
C LEU A 85 29.82 -38.27 39.54
N GLY A 86 30.14 -38.43 38.26
CA GLY A 86 31.25 -39.27 37.78
C GLY A 86 31.00 -40.79 37.83
N SER A 87 29.77 -41.24 38.06
CA SER A 87 29.35 -42.65 37.96
C SER A 87 27.93 -42.69 37.37
N THR A 88 27.63 -43.67 36.51
CA THR A 88 26.40 -43.69 35.70
C THR A 88 25.16 -44.19 36.43
N ASP A 89 25.35 -44.97 37.49
CA ASP A 89 24.27 -45.72 38.14
C ASP A 89 24.43 -45.68 39.68
N ALA A 90 23.42 -45.16 40.38
CA ALA A 90 23.38 -45.15 41.84
C ALA A 90 22.17 -45.92 42.36
N ALA A 91 22.37 -46.76 43.39
CA ALA A 91 21.28 -47.48 44.03
C ALA A 91 20.66 -46.62 45.15
N VAL A 92 19.33 -46.50 45.16
CA VAL A 92 18.57 -45.68 46.12
C VAL A 92 17.75 -46.56 47.05
N PHE A 93 17.84 -46.26 48.35
CA PHE A 93 17.14 -46.99 49.41
C PHE A 93 16.46 -46.02 50.38
N THR A 94 15.22 -46.31 50.76
CA THR A 94 14.50 -45.56 51.80
C THR A 94 14.39 -46.35 53.09
N THR A 95 14.13 -45.69 54.22
CA THR A 95 13.72 -46.35 55.46
C THR A 95 12.26 -46.02 55.79
N ALA A 96 11.63 -46.89 56.58
CA ALA A 96 10.37 -46.60 57.29
C ALA A 96 10.43 -45.40 58.28
N THR A 97 11.57 -44.68 58.36
CA THR A 97 11.76 -43.43 59.09
C THR A 97 11.99 -42.22 58.17
N GLY A 98 11.82 -42.37 56.85
CA GLY A 98 11.94 -41.31 55.85
C GLY A 98 13.37 -40.90 55.52
N LYS A 99 14.39 -41.70 55.89
CA LYS A 99 15.78 -41.43 55.50
C LYS A 99 16.06 -42.04 54.12
N ILE A 100 16.78 -41.29 53.30
CA ILE A 100 17.23 -41.73 51.98
C ILE A 100 18.72 -42.03 52.06
N TYR A 101 19.12 -43.17 51.51
CA TYR A 101 20.50 -43.61 51.34
C TYR A 101 20.80 -43.75 49.85
N VAL A 102 21.93 -43.18 49.43
CA VAL A 102 22.42 -43.29 48.04
C VAL A 102 23.76 -44.01 48.08
N TYR A 103 23.86 -45.08 47.29
CA TYR A 103 25.07 -45.86 47.11
C TYR A 103 25.61 -45.67 45.68
N ALA A 104 26.84 -45.18 45.59
CA ALA A 104 27.60 -45.04 44.34
C ALA A 104 28.84 -45.96 44.40
N PRO A 105 29.04 -46.87 43.42
CA PRO A 105 30.18 -47.80 43.43
C PRO A 105 31.54 -47.10 43.44
N ASP A 106 31.70 -46.10 42.59
CA ASP A 106 32.97 -45.39 42.36
C ASP A 106 33.18 -44.19 43.30
N GLY A 107 32.14 -43.83 44.06
CA GLY A 107 32.07 -42.60 44.87
C GLY A 107 31.76 -41.36 44.04
N PHE A 108 31.54 -40.22 44.71
CA PHE A 108 31.24 -38.93 44.07
C PHE A 108 32.49 -38.02 44.12
N PRO A 109 33.21 -37.77 43.02
CA PRO A 109 34.47 -37.02 43.04
C PRO A 109 34.32 -35.54 43.43
N ALA A 110 33.18 -34.91 43.07
CA ALA A 110 32.99 -33.46 43.18
C ALA A 110 32.60 -32.96 44.59
N LEU A 111 32.11 -33.82 45.49
CA LEU A 111 31.48 -33.38 46.76
C LEU A 111 32.48 -33.01 47.89
N SER A 112 33.75 -32.76 47.56
CA SER A 112 34.77 -32.33 48.51
C SER A 112 34.71 -30.83 48.82
N GLY A 113 33.64 -30.39 49.51
CA GLY A 113 33.59 -29.07 50.16
C GLY A 113 32.71 -28.01 49.50
N ILE A 114 31.90 -28.36 48.52
CA ILE A 114 30.87 -27.49 47.95
C ILE A 114 29.49 -27.99 48.41
N ALA A 115 28.64 -27.08 48.88
CA ALA A 115 27.24 -27.39 49.20
C ALA A 115 26.37 -27.16 47.96
N THR A 116 25.89 -28.25 47.35
CA THR A 116 24.95 -28.23 46.23
C THR A 116 23.58 -28.74 46.65
N THR A 117 22.53 -28.11 46.13
CA THR A 117 21.13 -28.51 46.35
C THR A 117 20.69 -29.43 45.22
N ILE A 118 19.87 -30.43 45.52
CA ILE A 118 19.17 -31.26 44.53
C ILE A 118 17.67 -31.13 44.81
N THR A 119 16.91 -30.79 43.79
CA THR A 119 15.44 -30.72 43.83
C THR A 119 14.88 -31.88 43.02
N LEU A 120 13.83 -32.51 43.52
CA LEU A 120 13.04 -33.52 42.81
C LEU A 120 11.58 -33.17 43.05
N ASP A 121 10.86 -32.76 42.00
CA ASP A 121 9.41 -32.60 42.05
C ASP A 121 8.73 -33.84 41.43
N SER A 122 7.52 -34.12 41.89
CA SER A 122 6.63 -35.19 41.43
C SER A 122 5.16 -34.83 41.67
N SER A 123 4.85 -33.52 41.74
CA SER A 123 3.57 -32.99 42.25
C SER A 123 2.84 -31.99 41.34
N ALA A 124 3.29 -31.81 40.10
CA ALA A 124 2.47 -31.17 39.06
C ALA A 124 1.29 -32.06 38.67
N SER A 125 0.06 -31.67 39.02
CA SER A 125 -1.15 -32.31 38.54
C SER A 125 -1.60 -31.65 37.23
N TYR A 126 -1.18 -32.25 36.12
CA TYR A 126 -1.49 -31.83 34.75
C TYR A 126 -3.00 -31.72 34.52
N ASP A 127 -3.48 -30.56 34.05
CA ASP A 127 -4.84 -30.45 33.50
C ASP A 127 -4.78 -30.76 32.00
N MET A 128 -5.61 -31.70 31.53
CA MET A 128 -5.50 -32.27 30.18
C MET A 128 -6.29 -31.44 29.15
N VAL A 129 -5.99 -30.14 29.10
CA VAL A 129 -6.05 -29.38 27.84
C VAL A 129 -4.78 -29.75 27.06
N PRO A 130 -4.76 -29.78 25.72
CA PRO A 130 -3.51 -29.95 25.00
C PRO A 130 -2.68 -28.67 25.17
N ASP A 131 -1.55 -28.73 25.88
CA ASP A 131 -0.56 -27.65 25.83
C ASP A 131 -0.09 -27.49 24.37
N THR A 132 -0.25 -26.28 23.87
CA THR A 132 0.58 -25.73 22.79
C THR A 132 2.01 -25.70 23.33
N ALA A 133 2.89 -26.55 22.81
CA ALA A 133 4.25 -26.73 23.34
C ALA A 133 5.19 -25.60 22.86
N GLY A 134 4.91 -24.40 23.33
CA GLY A 134 5.60 -23.14 23.03
C GLY A 134 5.29 -22.11 24.13
N VAL A 135 5.89 -20.93 24.00
CA VAL A 135 5.77 -19.83 24.97
C VAL A 135 4.55 -18.98 24.62
N ASP A 136 3.53 -19.07 25.46
CA ASP A 136 2.25 -18.38 25.25
C ASP A 136 2.26 -16.93 25.77
N GLY A 137 1.81 -15.99 24.94
CA GLY A 137 1.40 -14.63 25.31
C GLY A 137 0.02 -14.59 25.99
N THR A 138 -0.70 -13.47 25.92
CA THR A 138 -2.01 -13.32 26.58
C THR A 138 -3.18 -13.02 25.63
N SER A 139 -3.80 -11.84 25.75
CA SER A 139 -4.87 -11.36 24.86
C SER A 139 -4.95 -9.82 24.93
N GLY A 140 -3.79 -9.17 24.99
CA GLY A 140 -3.61 -7.73 24.85
C GLY A 140 -2.17 -7.31 25.19
N ASP A 141 -1.58 -6.51 24.31
CA ASP A 141 -0.29 -5.82 24.33
C ASP A 141 0.80 -6.46 25.24
N ASP A 142 1.37 -7.58 24.80
CA ASP A 142 2.46 -8.29 25.46
C ASP A 142 3.86 -7.85 24.99
N ILE A 143 4.88 -8.08 25.82
CA ILE A 143 6.28 -7.83 25.48
C ILE A 143 7.08 -9.08 25.84
N MET A 144 7.47 -9.84 24.81
CA MET A 144 8.03 -11.19 24.87
C MET A 144 9.49 -11.21 24.38
N PRO A 145 10.45 -10.65 25.15
CA PRO A 145 11.86 -10.74 24.82
C PRO A 145 12.43 -12.10 25.24
N VAL A 146 13.61 -12.44 24.72
CA VAL A 146 14.54 -13.43 25.31
C VAL A 146 14.49 -13.40 26.85
N GLY A 147 14.14 -14.53 27.45
CA GLY A 147 13.97 -14.69 28.89
C GLY A 147 12.55 -14.42 29.42
N TYR A 148 11.56 -14.10 28.58
CA TYR A 148 10.13 -14.18 28.93
C TYR A 148 9.81 -15.59 29.46
N THR A 149 8.76 -15.71 30.28
CA THR A 149 8.30 -17.00 30.79
C THR A 149 6.80 -16.92 31.01
N ASP A 150 6.08 -17.86 30.43
CA ASP A 150 4.62 -17.86 30.41
C ASP A 150 3.97 -18.44 31.69
N ALA A 151 2.69 -18.78 31.60
CA ALA A 151 1.94 -19.39 32.70
C ALA A 151 2.15 -20.92 32.86
N GLY A 152 2.62 -21.61 31.82
CA GLY A 152 3.02 -23.02 31.87
C GLY A 152 4.39 -23.22 32.52
N GLY A 153 5.29 -22.25 32.30
CA GLY A 153 6.68 -22.24 32.75
C GLY A 153 7.70 -22.39 31.61
N ASP A 154 7.26 -22.35 30.35
CA ASP A 154 8.12 -22.36 29.17
C ASP A 154 8.64 -20.94 28.88
N GLN A 155 9.82 -20.84 28.27
CA GLN A 155 10.63 -19.62 28.24
C GLN A 155 11.36 -19.45 26.91
N ILE A 156 11.36 -18.21 26.37
CA ILE A 156 12.17 -17.82 25.21
C ILE A 156 13.65 -17.81 25.61
N THR A 157 14.52 -18.38 24.79
CA THR A 157 15.93 -18.65 25.09
C THR A 157 16.92 -17.92 24.16
N ASP A 158 18.22 -18.08 24.39
CA ASP A 158 19.31 -17.44 23.60
C ASP A 158 20.50 -18.42 23.52
N TYR A 159 20.20 -19.69 23.19
CA TYR A 159 21.18 -20.78 23.26
C TYR A 159 21.90 -21.01 21.92
N LYS A 160 22.62 -19.97 21.46
CA LYS A 160 23.45 -19.98 20.23
C LYS A 160 24.15 -21.31 19.99
N ALA A 161 23.80 -21.94 18.86
CA ALA A 161 24.16 -23.31 18.54
C ALA A 161 25.70 -23.52 18.48
N GLY A 162 26.25 -24.17 19.52
CA GLY A 162 27.65 -24.62 19.55
C GLY A 162 28.45 -24.27 20.80
N PHE A 163 27.94 -23.44 21.71
CA PHE A 163 28.71 -23.07 22.91
C PHE A 163 28.78 -24.21 23.95
N LEU A 164 29.90 -24.94 23.92
CA LEU A 164 30.42 -25.80 24.99
C LEU A 164 29.66 -27.11 25.35
N GLY A 165 29.29 -27.93 24.37
CA GLY A 165 29.47 -29.40 24.46
C GLY A 165 28.83 -30.19 25.63
N ILE A 166 27.83 -29.65 26.33
CA ILE A 166 27.10 -30.34 27.42
C ILE A 166 25.58 -30.31 27.21
N GLY A 167 25.09 -31.08 26.23
CA GLY A 167 23.67 -31.40 26.10
C GLY A 167 22.78 -30.19 25.79
N TYR A 168 22.85 -29.75 24.53
CA TYR A 168 22.01 -28.69 23.96
C TYR A 168 20.55 -28.78 24.42
N GLN A 169 20.07 -27.72 25.06
CA GLN A 169 18.84 -27.12 24.57
C GLN A 169 19.25 -26.41 23.27
N SER A 170 18.57 -26.73 22.17
CA SER A 170 18.60 -25.84 21.02
C SER A 170 17.89 -24.56 21.45
N GLY A 171 18.34 -23.37 21.04
CA GLY A 171 17.65 -22.13 21.36
C GLY A 171 16.36 -21.94 20.54
N ASN A 172 15.75 -23.05 20.11
CA ASN A 172 14.67 -23.15 19.16
C ASN A 172 13.35 -23.13 19.93
N ASP A 173 12.70 -21.99 19.94
CA ASP A 173 11.45 -21.77 20.65
C ASP A 173 10.26 -21.71 19.66
N SER A 174 9.06 -21.88 20.20
CA SER A 174 7.80 -21.67 19.47
C SER A 174 6.99 -20.67 20.27
N ILE A 175 6.52 -19.58 19.68
CA ILE A 175 6.08 -18.38 20.39
C ILE A 175 4.78 -17.86 19.75
N TYR A 176 3.81 -17.52 20.58
CA TYR A 176 2.48 -17.06 20.13
C TYR A 176 2.06 -15.82 20.92
N GLY A 177 1.88 -14.65 20.28
CA GLY A 177 1.31 -13.46 20.93
C GLY A 177 -0.19 -13.59 21.19
N TYR A 178 -0.89 -14.17 20.21
CA TYR A 178 -2.32 -14.41 20.07
C TYR A 178 -3.17 -13.21 19.66
N ALA A 179 -3.16 -12.13 20.44
CA ALA A 179 -4.05 -10.99 20.20
C ALA A 179 -3.67 -9.80 21.08
N GLY A 180 -3.36 -8.66 20.48
CA GLY A 180 -2.75 -7.52 21.15
C GLY A 180 -1.83 -6.80 20.17
N ASN A 181 -1.17 -5.73 20.59
CA ASN A 181 -0.07 -5.16 19.83
C ASN A 181 1.24 -5.61 20.50
N ASP A 182 1.74 -6.77 20.07
CA ASP A 182 2.71 -7.59 20.79
C ASP A 182 4.14 -7.39 20.25
N SER A 183 5.13 -7.45 21.13
CA SER A 183 6.54 -7.23 20.77
C SER A 183 7.40 -8.44 21.13
N ILE A 184 7.80 -9.23 20.12
CA ILE A 184 8.41 -10.55 20.27
C ILE A 184 9.86 -10.52 19.75
N ASN A 185 10.78 -11.14 20.50
CA ASN A 185 12.18 -11.35 20.10
C ASN A 185 12.58 -12.78 20.48
N ALA A 186 12.71 -13.66 19.49
CA ALA A 186 12.90 -15.10 19.67
C ALA A 186 14.33 -15.46 20.10
N GLY A 187 15.35 -14.92 19.44
CA GLY A 187 16.68 -14.71 20.02
C GLY A 187 17.83 -15.42 19.30
N SER A 188 17.94 -16.74 19.44
CA SER A 188 19.06 -17.53 18.88
C SER A 188 18.70 -19.00 18.66
N GLY A 189 17.85 -19.29 17.67
CA GLY A 189 17.33 -20.62 17.41
C GLY A 189 17.25 -21.04 15.95
N ASN A 190 16.22 -21.83 15.68
CA ASN A 190 15.48 -21.86 14.42
C ASN A 190 14.04 -21.82 14.94
N ASP A 191 13.52 -20.62 15.06
CA ASP A 191 12.36 -20.30 15.88
C ASP A 191 11.07 -20.29 15.06
N HIS A 192 9.94 -20.45 15.74
CA HIS A 192 8.62 -20.36 15.12
C HIS A 192 7.79 -19.32 15.87
N VAL A 193 7.43 -18.24 15.20
CA VAL A 193 6.71 -17.11 15.82
C VAL A 193 5.43 -16.84 15.06
N SER A 194 4.34 -16.63 15.79
CA SER A 194 3.08 -16.06 15.29
C SER A 194 2.72 -14.87 16.18
N GLY A 195 2.46 -13.72 15.56
CA GLY A 195 1.92 -12.53 16.23
C GLY A 195 0.50 -12.80 16.68
N GLY A 196 -0.46 -12.67 15.76
CA GLY A 196 -1.80 -13.22 15.90
C GLY A 196 -2.89 -12.29 15.38
N THR A 197 -3.32 -11.33 16.20
CA THR A 197 -4.30 -10.30 15.77
C THR A 197 -4.00 -8.94 16.43
N GLY A 198 -3.51 -7.98 15.66
CA GLY A 198 -3.22 -6.62 16.13
C GLY A 198 -2.20 -5.87 15.29
N ASN A 199 -1.19 -5.24 15.91
CA ASN A 199 -0.10 -4.61 15.15
C ASN A 199 1.19 -4.90 15.91
N ASP A 200 1.88 -5.94 15.46
CA ASP A 200 2.92 -6.63 16.18
C ASP A 200 4.32 -6.20 15.70
N THR A 201 5.33 -6.60 16.44
CA THR A 201 6.73 -6.34 16.11
C THR A 201 7.55 -7.59 16.40
N LEU A 202 7.91 -8.30 15.34
CA LEU A 202 8.50 -9.62 15.39
C LEU A 202 9.98 -9.57 14.98
N LEU A 203 10.83 -10.22 15.78
CA LEU A 203 12.25 -10.39 15.49
C LEU A 203 12.66 -11.84 15.77
N GLY A 204 13.07 -12.59 14.74
CA GLY A 204 13.66 -13.92 14.91
C GLY A 204 15.07 -13.84 15.53
N ALA A 205 15.92 -13.05 14.89
CA ALA A 205 17.33 -12.81 15.18
C ALA A 205 18.30 -13.90 14.71
N ASP A 206 18.88 -14.73 15.58
CA ASP A 206 20.15 -15.43 15.29
C ASP A 206 19.95 -16.90 14.89
N GLY A 207 19.24 -17.12 13.77
CA GLY A 207 18.77 -18.44 13.37
C GLY A 207 18.16 -18.52 11.96
N ASN A 208 17.59 -19.68 11.63
CA ASN A 208 16.78 -19.89 10.42
C ASN A 208 15.31 -20.01 10.85
N ASP A 209 14.60 -18.90 10.90
CA ASP A 209 13.35 -18.78 11.64
C ASP A 209 12.11 -18.90 10.73
N THR A 210 10.93 -19.01 11.32
CA THR A 210 9.65 -19.03 10.60
C THR A 210 8.64 -18.13 11.30
N LEU A 211 8.42 -16.95 10.72
CA LEU A 211 7.65 -15.85 11.29
C LEU A 211 6.32 -15.70 10.55
N TYR A 212 5.25 -15.42 11.31
CA TYR A 212 3.91 -15.09 10.83
C TYR A 212 3.43 -13.84 11.57
N GLY A 213 2.98 -12.80 10.85
CA GLY A 213 2.24 -11.69 11.45
C GLY A 213 0.82 -12.10 11.86
N ASP A 214 0.11 -12.68 10.89
CA ASP A 214 -1.30 -13.14 10.91
C ASP A 214 -2.35 -12.03 10.58
N GLU A 215 -3.06 -11.41 11.53
CA GLU A 215 -4.09 -10.37 11.24
C GLU A 215 -3.68 -8.95 11.74
N GLY A 216 -3.11 -8.11 10.86
CA GLY A 216 -2.99 -6.66 11.05
C GLY A 216 -1.73 -6.03 10.40
N ASN A 217 -1.44 -4.75 10.69
CA ASN A 217 -0.24 -4.07 10.16
C ASN A 217 0.98 -4.34 11.06
N ASP A 218 1.87 -5.24 10.67
CA ASP A 218 2.98 -5.71 11.49
C ASP A 218 4.35 -5.21 11.01
N SER A 219 5.35 -5.35 11.89
CA SER A 219 6.75 -5.05 11.58
C SER A 219 7.63 -6.26 11.84
N ILE A 220 8.08 -6.91 10.76
CA ILE A 220 8.73 -8.23 10.82
C ILE A 220 10.20 -8.13 10.36
N ASN A 221 11.09 -8.70 11.17
CA ASN A 221 12.52 -8.84 10.88
C ASN A 221 12.93 -10.30 11.11
N GLY A 222 13.36 -11.01 10.05
CA GLY A 222 13.90 -12.38 10.17
C GLY A 222 15.13 -12.38 11.07
N GLY A 223 16.23 -11.87 10.55
CA GLY A 223 17.39 -11.46 11.32
C GLY A 223 18.71 -11.92 10.71
N ALA A 224 19.02 -13.21 10.83
CA ALA A 224 20.34 -13.75 10.48
C ALA A 224 20.40 -15.26 10.23
N GLY A 225 19.67 -15.74 9.22
CA GLY A 225 19.91 -17.06 8.63
C GLY A 225 19.32 -17.26 7.24
N ASN A 226 18.35 -18.17 7.13
CA ASN A 226 17.56 -18.35 5.90
C ASN A 226 16.15 -18.52 6.41
N ASP A 227 15.43 -17.42 6.43
CA ASP A 227 14.21 -17.25 7.18
C ASP A 227 13.01 -17.42 6.24
N LEU A 228 11.88 -17.83 6.82
CA LEU A 228 10.61 -17.98 6.12
C LEU A 228 9.60 -17.04 6.77
N ILE A 229 9.26 -15.95 6.09
CA ILE A 229 8.40 -14.90 6.62
C ILE A 229 7.07 -14.90 5.86
N TYR A 230 5.99 -14.79 6.64
CA TYR A 230 4.67 -14.42 6.17
C TYR A 230 4.28 -13.13 6.92
N GLY A 231 3.80 -12.13 6.20
CA GLY A 231 3.05 -11.02 6.77
C GLY A 231 1.68 -11.52 7.26
N GLY A 232 0.63 -11.20 6.51
CA GLY A 232 -0.64 -11.89 6.62
C GLY A 232 -1.79 -11.18 5.92
N THR A 233 -2.43 -10.24 6.62
CA THR A 233 -3.53 -9.42 6.11
C THR A 233 -3.57 -8.05 6.78
N ASP A 234 -3.93 -7.00 6.03
CA ASP A 234 -3.63 -5.58 6.29
C ASP A 234 -2.14 -5.25 6.03
N ASP A 235 -1.77 -3.96 6.00
CA ASP A 235 -0.53 -3.48 5.35
C ASP A 235 0.75 -3.68 6.19
N ASP A 236 1.67 -4.55 5.76
CA ASP A 236 2.85 -4.99 6.52
C ASP A 236 4.16 -4.24 6.19
N THR A 237 5.17 -4.36 7.07
CA THR A 237 6.54 -3.89 6.83
C THR A 237 7.57 -4.97 7.19
N ILE A 238 8.20 -5.55 6.17
CA ILE A 238 8.99 -6.79 6.28
C ILE A 238 10.45 -6.56 5.84
N THR A 239 11.39 -7.21 6.52
CA THR A 239 12.77 -7.37 6.05
C THR A 239 13.34 -8.74 6.44
N GLY A 240 14.06 -9.39 5.53
CA GLY A 240 14.67 -10.72 5.74
C GLY A 240 15.77 -10.65 6.78
N GLY A 241 16.89 -10.01 6.44
CA GLY A 241 17.98 -9.75 7.40
C GLY A 241 19.34 -10.14 6.84
N LEU A 242 19.89 -11.28 7.25
CA LEU A 242 21.20 -11.76 6.84
C LEU A 242 21.20 -13.26 6.48
N GLY A 243 20.80 -13.61 5.25
CA GLY A 243 21.40 -14.75 4.58
C GLY A 243 20.79 -15.15 3.24
N LYS A 244 19.64 -15.84 3.18
CA LYS A 244 18.82 -16.02 1.95
C LYS A 244 17.40 -16.38 2.33
N ASP A 245 16.52 -15.41 2.31
CA ASP A 245 15.23 -15.51 2.96
C ASP A 245 14.12 -15.78 1.93
N THR A 246 12.93 -16.14 2.40
CA THR A 246 11.75 -16.35 1.55
C THR A 246 10.57 -15.68 2.22
N VAL A 247 10.01 -14.70 1.54
CA VAL A 247 9.05 -13.74 2.09
C VAL A 247 7.76 -13.80 1.30
N TYR A 248 6.66 -13.85 2.03
CA TYR A 248 5.31 -13.65 1.54
C TYR A 248 4.74 -12.43 2.28
N GLY A 249 4.19 -11.47 1.53
CA GLY A 249 3.38 -10.37 2.07
C GLY A 249 2.02 -10.90 2.54
N GLY A 250 0.98 -10.68 1.74
CA GLY A 250 -0.33 -11.30 1.93
C GLY A 250 -1.48 -10.57 1.22
N ASP A 251 -2.58 -10.35 1.96
CA ASP A 251 -3.69 -9.46 1.56
C ASP A 251 -3.49 -8.07 2.22
N GLY A 252 -2.60 -7.21 1.71
CA GLY A 252 -2.20 -5.94 2.34
C GLY A 252 -1.35 -5.07 1.39
N ASN A 253 -1.20 -3.75 1.65
CA ASN A 253 -0.34 -2.87 0.83
C ASN A 253 1.11 -2.88 1.38
N ASP A 254 1.86 -3.93 1.05
CA ASP A 254 3.01 -4.34 1.84
C ASP A 254 4.32 -3.63 1.45
N THR A 255 5.19 -3.43 2.44
CA THR A 255 6.49 -2.78 2.26
C THR A 255 7.64 -3.74 2.55
N TRP A 256 8.36 -4.15 1.49
CA TRP A 256 9.65 -4.84 1.60
C TRP A 256 10.79 -3.84 1.75
N LEU A 257 11.52 -3.94 2.86
CA LEU A 257 12.72 -3.15 3.16
C LEU A 257 13.98 -3.98 2.89
N ALA A 258 14.83 -3.50 1.98
CA ALA A 258 15.92 -4.28 1.43
C ALA A 258 17.12 -4.39 2.38
N GLY A 259 17.80 -5.53 2.29
CA GLY A 259 18.99 -5.82 3.06
C GLY A 259 20.21 -4.94 2.72
N GLY A 260 21.19 -4.96 3.61
CA GLY A 260 22.51 -4.38 3.36
C GLY A 260 23.38 -5.27 2.45
N THR A 261 24.61 -4.84 2.16
CA THR A 261 25.53 -5.54 1.23
C THR A 261 25.90 -6.97 1.64
N ASP A 262 25.68 -7.30 2.91
CA ASP A 262 26.05 -8.57 3.52
C ASP A 262 24.81 -9.45 3.78
N SER A 263 23.61 -9.02 3.33
CA SER A 263 22.33 -9.69 3.54
C SER A 263 22.10 -10.94 2.69
N GLY A 264 22.80 -11.09 1.57
CA GLY A 264 22.68 -12.25 0.68
C GLY A 264 21.83 -11.96 -0.56
N THR A 265 20.94 -12.88 -0.93
CA THR A 265 19.85 -12.60 -1.90
C THR A 265 18.66 -13.50 -1.59
N ASP A 266 17.47 -12.96 -1.73
CA ASP A 266 16.24 -13.50 -1.16
C ASP A 266 15.24 -13.87 -2.27
N ILE A 267 14.01 -14.22 -1.87
CA ILE A 267 12.86 -14.41 -2.76
C ILE A 267 11.65 -13.78 -2.06
N VAL A 268 11.12 -12.70 -2.62
CA VAL A 268 10.01 -11.93 -2.07
C VAL A 268 8.82 -12.02 -3.01
N HIS A 269 7.67 -12.40 -2.48
CA HIS A 269 6.36 -12.32 -3.13
C HIS A 269 5.46 -11.46 -2.23
N LEU A 270 4.96 -10.32 -2.69
CA LEU A 270 4.08 -9.47 -1.87
C LEU A 270 2.60 -9.91 -1.96
N GLU A 271 2.27 -10.64 -3.03
CA GLU A 271 1.01 -11.35 -3.30
C GLU A 271 -0.19 -10.48 -3.68
N GLY A 272 -0.62 -9.48 -2.90
CA GLY A 272 -1.89 -8.79 -3.18
C GLY A 272 -2.21 -7.48 -2.45
N GLY A 273 -1.59 -6.38 -2.88
CA GLY A 273 -1.96 -5.00 -2.53
C GLY A 273 -1.67 -3.97 -3.63
N ASP A 274 -1.50 -2.71 -3.26
CA ASP A 274 -0.77 -1.72 -4.07
C ASP A 274 0.64 -1.57 -3.43
N ASP A 275 1.55 -2.49 -3.73
CA ASP A 275 2.72 -2.82 -2.88
C ASP A 275 3.97 -1.95 -3.13
N VAL A 276 4.96 -2.02 -2.23
CA VAL A 276 6.26 -1.30 -2.35
C VAL A 276 7.46 -2.21 -2.03
N ALA A 277 8.39 -2.35 -2.97
CA ALA A 277 9.60 -3.15 -2.79
C ALA A 277 10.89 -2.34 -2.97
N GLU A 278 11.67 -2.16 -1.90
CA GLU A 278 13.03 -1.60 -1.99
C GLU A 278 13.99 -2.54 -2.75
N VAL A 279 14.89 -1.95 -3.55
CA VAL A 279 15.96 -2.69 -4.26
C VAL A 279 17.28 -2.61 -3.49
N GLY A 280 17.77 -3.75 -3.00
CA GLY A 280 19.04 -3.86 -2.29
C GLY A 280 20.29 -3.85 -3.20
N TYR A 281 21.46 -3.67 -2.59
CA TYR A 281 22.76 -3.80 -3.26
C TYR A 281 23.43 -5.14 -2.89
N TYR A 282 23.47 -6.10 -3.80
CA TYR A 282 23.95 -7.46 -3.52
C TYR A 282 25.20 -7.85 -4.30
N THR A 283 25.96 -8.84 -3.81
CA THR A 283 27.15 -9.33 -4.51
C THR A 283 26.82 -10.49 -5.46
N PRO A 284 27.35 -10.51 -6.71
CA PRO A 284 27.11 -11.62 -7.65
C PRO A 284 27.69 -13.00 -7.25
N ALA A 285 28.16 -13.16 -6.01
CA ALA A 285 28.53 -14.45 -5.45
C ALA A 285 27.34 -15.17 -4.78
N ASP A 286 26.34 -14.40 -4.34
CA ASP A 286 25.31 -14.86 -3.41
C ASP A 286 24.06 -15.35 -4.15
N GLY A 287 23.69 -14.71 -5.26
CA GLY A 287 22.67 -15.23 -6.17
C GLY A 287 22.15 -14.22 -7.17
N ILE A 288 20.85 -14.32 -7.42
CA ILE A 288 19.99 -13.28 -7.97
C ILE A 288 18.92 -13.04 -6.89
N GLU A 289 18.57 -11.78 -6.68
CA GLU A 289 17.43 -11.33 -5.87
C GLU A 289 16.15 -11.44 -6.72
N ILE A 290 15.05 -11.93 -6.15
CA ILE A 290 13.77 -12.04 -6.85
C ILE A 290 12.72 -11.26 -6.07
N LEU A 291 12.24 -10.16 -6.64
CA LEU A 291 11.09 -9.43 -6.12
C LEU A 291 9.89 -9.66 -7.04
N ASP A 292 8.76 -10.00 -6.47
CA ASP A 292 7.49 -10.26 -7.15
C ASP A 292 6.43 -9.48 -6.38
N GLY A 293 5.75 -8.52 -7.03
CA GLY A 293 4.60 -7.80 -6.44
C GLY A 293 3.43 -8.75 -6.30
N GLY A 294 2.39 -8.59 -7.13
CA GLY A 294 1.41 -9.64 -7.32
C GLY A 294 0.17 -9.26 -8.13
N ASP A 295 -1.00 -9.41 -7.49
CA ASP A 295 -2.31 -9.02 -8.01
C ASP A 295 -2.59 -7.54 -7.60
N GLY A 296 -1.80 -6.59 -8.12
CA GLY A 296 -1.72 -5.24 -7.56
C GLY A 296 -1.55 -4.05 -8.51
N ASN A 297 -0.83 -3.03 -8.03
CA ASN A 297 -0.37 -1.84 -8.75
C ASN A 297 0.97 -1.39 -8.15
N ASP A 298 2.00 -2.21 -8.37
CA ASP A 298 3.09 -2.33 -7.40
C ASP A 298 4.28 -1.43 -7.74
N THR A 299 5.01 -0.97 -6.73
CA THR A 299 6.08 0.05 -6.85
C THR A 299 7.46 -0.49 -6.53
N ILE A 300 8.37 -0.44 -7.51
CA ILE A 300 9.81 -0.64 -7.28
C ILE A 300 10.40 0.64 -6.67
N ALA A 301 11.03 0.54 -5.50
CA ALA A 301 11.66 1.66 -4.80
C ALA A 301 13.20 1.59 -4.88
N LEU A 302 13.81 2.65 -5.43
CA LEU A 302 15.24 2.77 -5.66
C LEU A 302 15.94 3.74 -4.69
N ASP A 303 15.19 4.41 -3.81
CA ASP A 303 15.65 5.40 -2.83
C ASP A 303 16.22 4.80 -1.53
N ALA A 304 16.25 3.47 -1.41
CA ALA A 304 16.90 2.77 -0.31
C ALA A 304 18.38 3.21 -0.15
N ALA A 305 18.80 3.52 1.08
CA ALA A 305 20.06 4.23 1.36
C ALA A 305 21.37 3.47 1.00
N VAL A 306 21.27 2.26 0.44
CA VAL A 306 22.38 1.47 -0.12
C VAL A 306 22.54 1.62 -1.63
N VAL A 307 21.47 2.01 -2.33
CA VAL A 307 21.42 2.29 -3.78
C VAL A 307 21.15 3.77 -4.10
N ASP A 308 20.88 4.60 -3.08
CA ASP A 308 20.82 6.06 -3.21
C ASP A 308 22.08 6.67 -3.87
N ALA A 309 21.88 7.73 -4.65
CA ALA A 309 22.89 8.44 -5.46
C ALA A 309 23.64 7.57 -6.50
N PHE A 310 23.11 6.41 -6.90
CA PHE A 310 23.56 5.69 -8.10
C PHE A 310 22.72 6.06 -9.32
N ASP A 311 23.38 6.27 -10.47
CA ASP A 311 22.71 6.38 -11.77
C ASP A 311 22.11 5.01 -12.17
N ILE A 312 20.80 4.83 -12.02
CA ILE A 312 20.07 3.58 -12.29
C ILE A 312 19.30 3.68 -13.62
N GLY A 313 19.13 2.54 -14.31
CA GLY A 313 18.30 2.48 -15.51
C GLY A 313 17.41 1.24 -15.52
N ILE A 314 16.10 1.42 -15.51
CA ILE A 314 15.09 0.36 -15.42
C ILE A 314 14.05 0.51 -16.54
N THR A 315 13.61 -0.62 -17.09
CA THR A 315 12.54 -0.68 -18.08
C THR A 315 11.58 -1.81 -17.72
N LEU A 316 10.34 -1.46 -17.40
CA LEU A 316 9.23 -2.39 -17.23
C LEU A 316 8.87 -2.99 -18.61
N ASN A 317 8.34 -4.22 -18.64
CA ASN A 317 7.89 -4.88 -19.88
C ASN A 317 6.42 -5.30 -19.77
N ASP A 318 5.71 -5.34 -20.91
CA ASP A 318 4.31 -5.78 -21.04
C ASP A 318 4.02 -7.23 -20.57
N ASP A 319 5.05 -7.99 -20.16
CA ASP A 319 4.93 -9.34 -19.60
C ASP A 319 5.13 -9.41 -18.08
N GLY A 320 5.13 -8.24 -17.42
CA GLY A 320 5.29 -8.09 -15.96
C GLY A 320 6.74 -8.13 -15.49
N THR A 321 7.70 -8.50 -16.33
CA THR A 321 9.12 -8.48 -15.95
C THR A 321 9.70 -7.07 -16.08
N ALA A 322 10.69 -6.71 -15.26
CA ALA A 322 11.52 -5.53 -15.54
C ALA A 322 12.95 -5.92 -15.97
N THR A 323 13.62 -5.01 -16.67
CA THR A 323 14.99 -5.22 -17.19
C THR A 323 15.93 -4.08 -16.83
N ASN A 324 17.23 -4.39 -16.90
CA ASN A 324 18.37 -3.48 -16.74
C ASN A 324 18.61 -2.89 -15.32
N ILE A 325 17.66 -3.05 -14.39
CA ILE A 325 17.66 -2.67 -12.95
C ILE A 325 19.06 -2.58 -12.31
N GLY A 326 19.88 -3.62 -12.47
CA GLY A 326 21.21 -3.71 -11.90
C GLY A 326 21.25 -4.68 -10.73
N PHE A 327 22.23 -4.47 -9.84
CA PHE A 327 22.39 -5.06 -8.49
C PHE A 327 22.27 -6.59 -8.29
N SER A 328 22.08 -7.35 -9.37
CA SER A 328 21.71 -8.78 -9.39
C SER A 328 20.25 -9.05 -9.04
N THR A 329 19.33 -8.12 -9.34
CA THR A 329 17.89 -8.26 -9.10
C THR A 329 17.11 -8.57 -10.37
N GLU A 330 16.20 -9.54 -10.30
CA GLU A 330 15.10 -9.75 -11.26
C GLU A 330 13.79 -9.32 -10.58
N THR A 331 12.94 -8.55 -11.25
CA THR A 331 11.62 -8.15 -10.71
C THR A 331 10.47 -8.58 -11.63
N LEU A 332 9.33 -8.88 -11.01
CA LEU A 332 8.13 -9.46 -11.60
C LEU A 332 6.89 -8.75 -11.05
N ASN A 333 5.87 -8.53 -11.90
CA ASN A 333 4.59 -7.90 -11.55
C ASN A 333 4.79 -6.57 -10.80
N PHE A 334 5.25 -5.54 -11.54
CA PHE A 334 5.36 -4.17 -11.06
C PHE A 334 4.94 -3.18 -12.15
N GLU A 335 4.15 -2.19 -11.75
CA GLU A 335 3.59 -1.14 -12.60
C GLU A 335 4.33 0.19 -12.45
N ASN A 336 4.94 0.43 -11.28
CA ASN A 336 5.38 1.75 -10.84
C ASN A 336 6.85 1.76 -10.42
N VAL A 337 7.52 2.92 -10.54
CA VAL A 337 8.93 3.07 -10.18
C VAL A 337 9.20 4.39 -9.47
N ARG A 338 9.79 4.31 -8.29
CA ARG A 338 10.32 5.43 -7.50
C ARG A 338 11.85 5.43 -7.60
N GLY A 339 12.41 6.52 -8.14
CA GLY A 339 13.83 6.78 -8.34
C GLY A 339 14.61 7.09 -7.06
N ASN A 340 15.77 7.71 -7.20
CA ASN A 340 16.72 7.99 -6.10
C ASN A 340 17.46 9.33 -6.33
N SER A 341 18.45 9.69 -5.50
CA SER A 341 19.21 10.96 -5.71
C SER A 341 20.35 10.91 -6.78
N GLY A 342 20.26 9.99 -7.75
CA GLY A 342 21.19 9.82 -8.88
C GLY A 342 20.52 10.08 -10.24
N ALA A 343 21.26 10.03 -11.36
CA ALA A 343 20.65 10.28 -12.67
C ALA A 343 19.92 9.02 -13.21
N ASN A 344 18.59 9.01 -13.11
CA ASN A 344 17.71 7.88 -13.37
C ASN A 344 17.30 7.79 -14.87
N GLN A 345 17.16 6.58 -15.38
CA GLN A 345 16.58 6.28 -16.70
C GLN A 345 15.45 5.27 -16.51
N ILE A 346 14.24 5.77 -16.32
CA ILE A 346 13.05 4.97 -16.00
C ILE A 346 12.18 4.89 -17.25
N THR A 347 11.65 3.70 -17.55
CA THR A 347 10.70 3.49 -18.64
C THR A 347 9.60 2.54 -18.18
N GLY A 348 8.35 2.98 -18.30
CA GLY A 348 7.15 2.19 -18.02
C GLY A 348 6.86 1.14 -19.09
N ASN A 349 5.63 0.62 -19.09
CA ASN A 349 5.19 -0.48 -19.95
C ASN A 349 4.00 -0.09 -20.84
N SER A 350 2.87 -0.81 -20.74
CA SER A 350 1.64 -0.56 -21.49
C SER A 350 0.40 -0.49 -20.58
N LEU A 351 0.60 -0.04 -19.34
CA LEU A 351 -0.38 0.16 -18.28
C LEU A 351 -0.27 1.61 -17.80
N ASP A 352 -1.23 2.10 -17.01
CA ASP A 352 -1.18 3.45 -16.44
C ASP A 352 -0.11 3.47 -15.31
N ASN A 353 1.09 4.01 -15.57
CA ASN A 353 2.26 3.92 -14.67
C ASN A 353 2.52 5.22 -13.86
N GLU A 354 2.90 5.11 -12.58
CA GLU A 354 3.48 6.18 -11.76
C GLU A 354 5.02 6.08 -11.73
N LEU A 355 5.70 7.09 -12.28
CA LEU A 355 7.16 7.14 -12.43
C LEU A 355 7.73 8.41 -11.78
N ILE A 356 8.57 8.26 -10.76
CA ILE A 356 9.12 9.38 -9.98
C ILE A 356 10.65 9.38 -10.10
N GLY A 357 11.28 10.49 -10.48
CA GLY A 357 12.74 10.65 -10.52
C GLY A 357 13.37 10.88 -9.15
N VAL A 358 12.72 11.73 -8.34
CA VAL A 358 13.13 12.22 -7.00
C VAL A 358 14.22 13.29 -7.03
N GLY A 359 15.34 13.08 -7.73
CA GLY A 359 16.33 14.13 -7.90
C GLY A 359 17.61 13.70 -8.61
N GLY A 360 17.88 14.29 -9.77
CA GLY A 360 18.98 13.91 -10.63
C GLY A 360 19.00 14.73 -11.93
N GLN A 361 19.34 14.07 -13.02
CA GLN A 361 19.06 14.61 -14.36
C GLN A 361 18.40 13.46 -15.09
N ASP A 362 17.12 13.31 -14.79
CA ASP A 362 16.41 12.07 -14.96
C ASP A 362 15.78 11.99 -16.35
N THR A 363 15.55 10.77 -16.80
CA THR A 363 14.90 10.48 -18.08
C THR A 363 13.77 9.51 -17.79
N LEU A 364 12.55 10.06 -17.70
CA LEU A 364 11.33 9.32 -17.44
C LEU A 364 10.56 9.16 -18.77
N SER A 365 10.11 7.96 -19.06
CA SER A 365 9.24 7.66 -20.20
C SER A 365 8.08 6.80 -19.71
N GLY A 366 6.84 7.26 -19.83
CA GLY A 366 5.65 6.48 -19.50
C GLY A 366 5.53 5.26 -20.42
N GLY A 367 5.00 5.48 -21.62
CA GLY A 367 5.02 4.51 -22.70
C GLY A 367 3.70 4.44 -23.44
N ALA A 368 2.73 3.73 -22.88
CA ALA A 368 1.36 3.64 -23.39
C ALA A 368 0.40 3.30 -22.24
N GLY A 369 -0.17 4.34 -21.65
CA GLY A 369 -1.02 4.31 -20.48
C GLY A 369 -1.59 5.70 -20.29
N ASN A 370 -2.17 5.98 -19.12
CA ASN A 370 -2.48 7.35 -18.70
C ASN A 370 -1.50 7.66 -17.55
N ASP A 371 -0.26 7.95 -17.92
CA ASP A 371 0.90 7.85 -17.03
C ASP A 371 1.04 9.08 -16.15
N THR A 372 1.68 8.95 -14.98
CA THR A 372 1.99 10.05 -14.06
C THR A 372 3.50 10.12 -13.82
N LEU A 373 4.14 11.17 -14.34
CA LEU A 373 5.58 11.37 -14.27
C LEU A 373 5.93 12.59 -13.40
N ASP A 374 6.82 12.44 -12.43
CA ASP A 374 7.39 13.53 -11.63
C ASP A 374 8.93 13.49 -11.64
N GLY A 375 9.58 14.48 -12.25
CA GLY A 375 11.05 14.58 -12.28
C GLY A 375 11.67 14.84 -10.90
N GLY A 376 10.98 15.60 -10.05
CA GLY A 376 11.46 15.96 -8.72
C GLY A 376 12.41 17.18 -8.71
N ALA A 377 13.69 17.01 -9.07
CA ALA A 377 14.71 18.06 -8.89
C ALA A 377 15.99 17.90 -9.73
N ASP A 378 16.62 19.05 -10.00
CA ASP A 378 17.82 19.30 -10.84
C ASP A 378 17.52 19.62 -12.32
N SER A 379 17.49 18.70 -13.31
CA SER A 379 17.09 19.07 -14.71
C SER A 379 16.71 17.88 -15.58
N ASP A 380 15.41 17.69 -15.79
CA ASP A 380 14.86 16.38 -16.15
C ASP A 380 14.28 16.33 -17.57
N THR A 381 14.09 15.11 -18.09
CA THR A 381 13.48 14.82 -19.39
C THR A 381 12.34 13.85 -19.20
N LEU A 382 11.11 14.33 -19.38
CA LEU A 382 9.88 13.54 -19.24
C LEU A 382 9.25 13.35 -20.62
N ALA A 383 8.83 12.12 -20.90
CA ALA A 383 7.96 11.78 -22.02
C ALA A 383 6.79 10.95 -21.49
N GLY A 384 5.54 11.36 -21.74
CA GLY A 384 4.37 10.52 -21.47
C GLY A 384 4.32 9.33 -22.42
N GLY A 385 3.44 9.36 -23.41
CA GLY A 385 3.47 8.44 -24.52
C GLY A 385 2.18 8.40 -25.35
N ASP A 386 1.59 7.21 -25.45
CA ASP A 386 0.30 6.96 -26.10
C ASP A 386 -0.86 6.95 -25.06
N GLY A 387 -1.24 8.11 -24.50
CA GLY A 387 -2.49 8.27 -23.72
C GLY A 387 -2.71 9.67 -23.12
N ASP A 388 -3.58 9.80 -22.11
CA ASP A 388 -3.93 11.09 -21.48
C ASP A 388 -3.06 11.32 -20.22
N ASP A 389 -1.82 11.78 -20.39
CA ASP A 389 -0.77 11.72 -19.37
C ASP A 389 -0.74 12.92 -18.39
N VAL A 390 -0.07 12.76 -17.24
CA VAL A 390 0.22 13.82 -16.25
C VAL A 390 1.73 13.95 -16.05
N LEU A 391 2.26 15.16 -16.28
CA LEU A 391 3.69 15.45 -16.17
C LEU A 391 3.96 16.57 -15.16
N ILE A 392 4.97 16.37 -14.32
CA ILE A 392 5.46 17.33 -13.33
C ILE A 392 6.98 17.43 -13.55
N GLY A 393 7.47 18.58 -14.04
CA GLY A 393 8.91 18.80 -14.26
C GLY A 393 9.69 18.72 -12.94
N GLY A 394 9.23 19.47 -11.94
CA GLY A 394 9.87 19.56 -10.63
C GLY A 394 10.68 20.84 -10.47
N ALA A 395 11.77 20.78 -9.71
CA ALA A 395 12.60 21.93 -9.38
C ALA A 395 13.84 22.00 -10.30
N GLY A 396 13.65 22.36 -11.58
CA GLY A 396 14.72 22.26 -12.58
C GLY A 396 14.70 23.28 -13.72
N ALA A 397 14.78 22.75 -14.94
CA ALA A 397 14.83 23.46 -16.22
C ALA A 397 14.44 22.49 -17.35
N ASP A 398 13.20 22.00 -17.28
CA ASP A 398 12.90 20.60 -17.65
C ASP A 398 12.32 20.44 -19.06
N SER A 399 12.59 19.29 -19.68
CA SER A 399 12.16 18.94 -21.03
C SER A 399 10.99 17.97 -21.01
N GLN A 400 9.77 18.49 -20.91
CA GLN A 400 8.54 17.71 -20.82
C GLN A 400 7.89 17.57 -22.20
N THR A 401 7.61 16.33 -22.61
CA THR A 401 6.76 16.01 -23.76
C THR A 401 5.61 15.14 -23.28
N GLY A 402 4.36 15.44 -23.65
CA GLY A 402 3.24 14.54 -23.42
C GLY A 402 3.35 13.37 -24.40
N GLY A 403 2.51 13.36 -25.42
CA GLY A 403 2.81 12.60 -26.63
C GLY A 403 1.63 12.50 -27.59
N ALA A 404 0.62 11.73 -27.19
CA ALA A 404 -0.49 11.37 -28.06
C ALA A 404 -1.79 11.07 -27.29
N GLY A 405 -2.28 12.04 -26.51
CA GLY A 405 -3.65 12.02 -26.01
C GLY A 405 -4.19 13.40 -25.66
N ASN A 406 -4.18 13.76 -24.37
CA ASN A 406 -4.73 15.00 -23.83
C ASN A 406 -3.99 15.37 -22.53
N ASP A 407 -2.75 15.83 -22.68
CA ASP A 407 -1.73 15.72 -21.63
C ASP A 407 -1.74 16.92 -20.67
N LEU A 408 -1.40 16.69 -19.39
CA LEU A 408 -1.50 17.67 -18.30
C LEU A 408 -0.14 17.94 -17.64
N PHE A 409 0.46 19.09 -17.97
CA PHE A 409 1.72 19.54 -17.38
C PHE A 409 1.45 20.44 -16.17
N ILE A 410 1.87 20.05 -14.97
CA ILE A 410 1.56 20.78 -13.73
C ILE A 410 2.75 21.61 -13.26
N ILE A 411 2.53 22.91 -13.01
CA ILE A 411 3.56 23.83 -12.53
C ILE A 411 3.26 24.25 -11.08
N GLY A 412 4.03 23.72 -10.13
CA GLY A 412 3.86 23.99 -8.70
C GLY A 412 4.26 25.41 -8.27
N SER A 413 5.33 25.96 -8.85
CA SER A 413 5.87 27.28 -8.50
C SER A 413 6.51 28.01 -9.70
N ALA A 414 6.74 29.32 -9.54
CA ALA A 414 7.44 30.12 -10.54
C ALA A 414 8.95 29.84 -10.63
N ALA A 415 9.52 29.19 -9.61
CA ALA A 415 10.92 28.76 -9.60
C ALA A 415 11.12 27.40 -10.29
N ASP A 416 10.08 26.56 -10.22
CA ASP A 416 9.97 25.25 -10.88
C ASP A 416 10.02 25.47 -12.40
N ALA A 417 9.16 26.37 -12.89
CA ALA A 417 8.98 26.77 -14.29
C ALA A 417 10.17 27.47 -15.00
N ASN A 418 11.40 27.36 -14.50
CA ASN A 418 12.49 28.28 -14.81
C ASN A 418 13.48 27.75 -15.87
N GLY A 419 13.02 27.74 -17.12
CA GLY A 419 13.81 27.34 -18.28
C GLY A 419 13.16 26.24 -19.11
N ASP A 420 12.09 25.67 -18.55
CA ASP A 420 11.34 24.53 -19.07
C ASP A 420 10.88 24.67 -20.51
N VAL A 421 10.80 23.52 -21.16
CA VAL A 421 10.31 23.32 -22.50
C VAL A 421 9.20 22.28 -22.45
N ILE A 422 7.96 22.74 -22.56
CA ILE A 422 6.77 21.89 -22.67
C ILE A 422 6.41 21.71 -24.15
N ILE A 423 6.24 20.46 -24.56
CA ILE A 423 5.67 20.08 -25.83
C ILE A 423 4.46 19.21 -25.51
N GLY A 424 3.26 19.60 -25.94
CA GLY A 424 2.05 18.78 -25.79
C GLY A 424 2.22 17.45 -26.52
N GLY A 425 1.80 17.40 -27.77
CA GLY A 425 2.08 16.23 -28.59
C GLY A 425 1.69 16.37 -30.05
N THR A 426 1.29 15.23 -30.62
CA THR A 426 0.33 15.17 -31.73
C THR A 426 -0.56 13.94 -31.52
N GLY A 427 -1.86 14.13 -31.34
CA GLY A 427 -2.81 13.05 -31.04
C GLY A 427 -2.76 11.86 -32.04
N PRO A 428 -3.16 10.63 -31.63
CA PRO A 428 -2.77 9.36 -32.28
C PRO A 428 -3.12 9.16 -33.76
N ASP A 429 -4.01 10.00 -34.33
CA ASP A 429 -4.42 9.95 -35.74
C ASP A 429 -4.08 11.23 -36.54
N GLY A 430 -3.31 12.15 -35.96
CA GLY A 430 -3.03 13.47 -36.52
C GLY A 430 -4.25 14.41 -36.48
N THR A 431 -5.11 14.24 -35.47
CA THR A 431 -6.10 15.26 -35.08
C THR A 431 -5.66 15.96 -33.80
N THR A 432 -6.26 17.12 -33.52
CA THR A 432 -5.97 17.92 -32.32
C THR A 432 -6.36 17.16 -31.05
N ASP A 433 -5.32 16.81 -30.30
CA ASP A 433 -5.22 16.72 -28.84
C ASP A 433 -5.83 17.93 -28.08
N MET A 434 -5.80 17.89 -26.75
CA MET A 434 -6.35 18.91 -25.86
C MET A 434 -5.43 19.22 -24.66
N ASP A 435 -4.13 19.23 -24.92
CA ASP A 435 -3.07 19.35 -23.91
C ASP A 435 -3.17 20.67 -23.11
N GLN A 436 -2.72 20.64 -21.86
CA GLN A 436 -2.96 21.65 -20.84
C GLN A 436 -1.74 21.87 -19.94
N ILE A 437 -1.38 23.14 -19.72
CA ILE A 437 -0.44 23.54 -18.68
C ILE A 437 -1.25 24.07 -17.51
N ASP A 438 -1.22 23.37 -16.37
CA ASP A 438 -1.83 23.85 -15.13
C ASP A 438 -0.90 24.85 -14.43
N LEU A 439 -1.41 26.06 -14.25
CA LEU A 439 -0.79 27.16 -13.50
C LEU A 439 -1.61 27.51 -12.24
N SER A 440 -2.57 26.67 -11.83
CA SER A 440 -3.56 26.96 -10.78
C SER A 440 -2.95 27.16 -9.38
N ALA A 441 -1.76 26.61 -9.13
CA ALA A 441 -0.97 26.86 -7.93
C ALA A 441 -0.42 28.31 -7.84
N LEU A 442 -0.39 29.04 -8.96
CA LEU A 442 0.31 30.31 -9.12
C LEU A 442 -0.67 31.50 -9.07
N ASP A 443 -0.29 32.60 -8.44
CA ASP A 443 -1.08 33.84 -8.44
C ASP A 443 -1.07 34.47 -9.86
N PRO A 444 -2.22 34.63 -10.55
CA PRO A 444 -2.29 35.16 -11.92
C PRO A 444 -1.79 36.61 -12.10
N SER A 445 -1.51 37.33 -11.02
CA SER A 445 -0.84 38.64 -11.07
C SER A 445 0.68 38.56 -11.13
N THR A 446 1.27 37.37 -10.94
CA THR A 446 2.72 37.16 -10.90
C THR A 446 3.34 36.72 -12.23
N TYR A 447 2.54 36.43 -13.27
CA TYR A 447 3.01 36.00 -14.58
C TYR A 447 2.27 36.64 -15.76
N THR A 448 2.82 36.48 -16.97
CA THR A 448 2.19 36.89 -18.23
C THR A 448 2.43 35.87 -19.34
N ILE A 449 1.36 35.43 -20.00
CA ILE A 449 1.42 34.47 -21.11
C ILE A 449 1.53 35.22 -22.43
N THR A 450 2.50 34.87 -23.27
CA THR A 450 2.66 35.35 -24.64
C THR A 450 2.52 34.18 -25.60
N ALA A 451 1.34 34.01 -26.20
CA ALA A 451 1.01 32.90 -27.09
C ALA A 451 0.74 33.35 -28.54
N VAL A 452 1.07 32.49 -29.49
CA VAL A 452 0.71 32.57 -30.92
C VAL A 452 0.19 31.22 -31.40
N ASP A 453 -0.45 31.18 -32.57
CA ASP A 453 -0.79 29.91 -33.23
C ASP A 453 0.50 29.13 -33.56
N ASP A 454 0.54 27.83 -33.27
CA ASP A 454 1.69 27.00 -33.67
C ASP A 454 1.71 26.84 -35.21
N PRO A 455 2.87 26.94 -35.89
CA PRO A 455 2.96 26.73 -37.34
C PRO A 455 3.09 25.25 -37.74
N ASN A 456 3.28 24.33 -36.79
CA ASN A 456 3.48 22.90 -36.99
C ASN A 456 2.23 22.09 -36.61
N ASP A 457 1.51 22.48 -35.55
CA ASP A 457 0.21 21.91 -35.19
C ASP A 457 -0.99 22.84 -35.53
N SER A 458 -2.14 22.24 -35.89
CA SER A 458 -3.30 22.91 -36.48
C SER A 458 -4.46 23.22 -35.50
N GLY A 459 -4.16 23.51 -34.25
CA GLY A 459 -5.11 24.11 -33.28
C GLY A 459 -4.39 24.77 -32.10
N ALA A 460 -3.29 24.13 -31.72
CA ALA A 460 -2.31 24.51 -30.73
C ALA A 460 -1.95 26.00 -30.58
N LYS A 461 -1.36 26.28 -29.42
CA LYS A 461 -0.56 27.49 -29.17
C LYS A 461 0.88 27.13 -28.90
N MET A 462 1.78 27.99 -29.37
CA MET A 462 3.15 28.06 -28.87
C MET A 462 3.40 29.41 -28.21
N GLY A 463 4.30 29.47 -27.23
CA GLY A 463 4.51 30.69 -26.48
C GLY A 463 5.49 30.60 -25.33
N THR A 464 5.42 31.60 -24.46
CA THR A 464 6.12 31.61 -23.17
C THR A 464 5.22 32.09 -22.05
N VAL A 465 5.42 31.53 -20.85
CA VAL A 465 4.91 32.08 -19.59
C VAL A 465 6.07 32.82 -18.93
N ASN A 466 5.89 34.10 -18.62
CA ASN A 466 6.96 35.00 -18.20
C ASN A 466 6.63 35.53 -16.81
N PHE A 467 7.43 35.16 -15.81
CA PHE A 467 7.19 35.50 -14.41
C PHE A 467 7.76 36.88 -14.04
N THR A 468 7.10 37.55 -13.09
CA THR A 468 7.47 38.89 -12.61
C THR A 468 8.76 38.90 -11.78
N THR A 469 9.18 37.75 -11.28
CA THR A 469 10.43 37.50 -10.57
C THR A 469 11.62 37.33 -11.54
N GLY A 470 11.39 36.79 -12.75
CA GLY A 470 12.31 36.81 -13.89
C GLY A 470 12.41 35.52 -14.70
N GLU A 471 11.75 34.47 -14.23
CA GLU A 471 11.74 33.10 -14.74
C GLU A 471 10.86 32.99 -16.01
N VAL A 472 11.14 32.01 -16.87
CA VAL A 472 10.45 31.83 -18.16
C VAL A 472 10.29 30.35 -18.51
N LEU A 473 9.04 29.91 -18.63
CA LEU A 473 8.62 28.64 -19.23
C LEU A 473 8.31 28.84 -20.71
N THR A 474 8.64 27.86 -21.55
CA THR A 474 8.36 27.85 -23.01
C THR A 474 7.46 26.67 -23.38
N PHE A 475 6.55 26.85 -24.35
CA PHE A 475 5.58 25.79 -24.71
C PHE A 475 5.15 25.73 -26.18
N SER A 476 4.61 24.58 -26.61
CA SER A 476 3.92 24.32 -27.89
C SER A 476 2.91 23.15 -27.80
N GLY A 477 1.65 23.34 -28.26
CA GLY A 477 0.55 22.33 -28.29
C GLY A 477 -0.48 22.46 -27.13
N ILE A 478 -1.62 23.22 -27.26
CA ILE A 478 -2.61 23.59 -26.17
C ILE A 478 -4.01 24.17 -26.68
N GLU A 479 -5.24 23.96 -26.07
CA GLU A 479 -6.62 24.47 -26.55
C GLU A 479 -7.81 24.92 -25.56
N ILE A 480 -8.90 24.16 -25.17
CA ILE A 480 -10.04 24.42 -24.12
C ILE A 480 -11.33 25.32 -24.49
N ILE A 481 -12.75 25.19 -24.20
CA ILE A 481 -14.16 25.58 -24.93
C ILE A 481 -15.32 26.67 -24.57
N CYS A 482 -16.32 26.92 -25.52
CA CYS A 482 -17.54 27.85 -25.64
C CYS A 482 -19.07 27.39 -25.95
N PHE A 483 -20.11 28.31 -25.91
CA PHE A 483 -21.51 28.42 -26.61
C PHE A 483 -21.47 29.15 -28.00
N CYS A 484 -22.57 29.51 -28.75
CA CYS A 484 -22.58 30.27 -30.06
C CYS A 484 -23.17 31.72 -30.15
N ASP A 485 -22.90 32.45 -31.26
CA ASP A 485 -23.24 33.86 -31.59
C ASP A 485 -24.66 34.19 -32.13
N GLY A 486 -25.05 35.48 -32.03
CA GLY A 486 -26.40 35.97 -32.38
C GLY A 486 -27.50 35.55 -31.39
N THR A 487 -27.09 34.91 -30.29
CA THR A 487 -27.94 34.44 -29.19
C THR A 487 -28.34 35.62 -28.31
N GLU A 488 -29.65 35.84 -28.12
CA GLU A 488 -30.13 36.79 -27.11
C GLU A 488 -30.08 36.17 -25.72
N ILE A 489 -29.44 36.87 -24.79
CA ILE A 489 -29.42 36.60 -23.35
C ILE A 489 -30.26 37.68 -22.66
N ILE A 490 -31.13 37.29 -21.73
CA ILE A 490 -31.98 38.25 -21.01
C ILE A 490 -31.14 38.98 -19.96
N THR A 491 -31.04 40.30 -20.03
CA THR A 491 -30.42 41.17 -19.00
C THR A 491 -31.46 42.06 -18.31
N ILE A 492 -31.05 42.77 -17.27
CA ILE A 492 -31.91 43.68 -16.50
C ILE A 492 -32.48 44.84 -17.34
N ASP A 493 -31.75 45.27 -18.39
CA ASP A 493 -32.17 46.32 -19.32
C ASP A 493 -32.90 45.78 -20.55
N GLY A 494 -32.96 44.45 -20.72
CA GLY A 494 -33.68 43.75 -21.80
C GLY A 494 -32.89 42.59 -22.42
N PRO A 495 -33.40 41.95 -23.47
CA PRO A 495 -32.63 40.98 -24.26
C PRO A 495 -31.44 41.67 -24.94
N THR A 496 -30.24 41.17 -24.67
CA THR A 496 -28.96 41.66 -25.20
C THR A 496 -28.33 40.53 -26.01
N LEU A 497 -27.67 40.85 -27.13
CA LEU A 497 -26.94 39.83 -27.90
C LEU A 497 -25.70 39.37 -27.12
N VAL A 498 -25.35 38.09 -27.21
CA VAL A 498 -24.20 37.54 -26.48
C VAL A 498 -22.89 38.21 -26.87
N GLU A 499 -22.73 38.61 -28.14
CA GLU A 499 -21.60 39.42 -28.61
C GLU A 499 -21.54 40.85 -28.04
N ASP A 500 -22.65 41.36 -27.48
CA ASP A 500 -22.75 42.68 -26.87
C ASP A 500 -22.61 42.68 -25.34
N LEU A 501 -22.75 41.53 -24.68
CA LEU A 501 -22.55 41.36 -23.23
C LEU A 501 -21.12 41.68 -22.77
N ARG A 502 -20.98 42.25 -21.57
CA ARG A 502 -19.71 42.60 -20.92
C ARG A 502 -19.70 42.13 -19.46
N GLU A 503 -18.51 42.08 -18.87
CA GLU A 503 -18.35 41.85 -17.43
C GLU A 503 -19.10 42.89 -16.60
N GLY A 504 -19.78 42.42 -15.55
CA GLY A 504 -20.67 43.23 -14.71
C GLY A 504 -22.10 43.37 -15.22
N ASP A 505 -22.42 42.96 -16.46
CA ASP A 505 -23.81 42.97 -16.95
C ASP A 505 -24.68 42.01 -16.13
N LEU A 506 -25.88 42.46 -15.77
CA LEU A 506 -26.81 41.71 -14.93
C LEU A 506 -27.73 40.83 -15.80
N VAL A 507 -27.34 39.56 -15.98
CA VAL A 507 -28.10 38.54 -16.71
C VAL A 507 -29.17 37.91 -15.81
N LEU A 508 -30.36 37.66 -16.36
CA LEU A 508 -31.42 36.92 -15.69
C LEU A 508 -31.12 35.42 -15.70
N THR A 509 -30.88 34.89 -14.52
CA THR A 509 -30.82 33.45 -14.24
C THR A 509 -32.15 32.95 -13.69
N MET A 510 -32.41 31.66 -13.87
CA MET A 510 -33.61 30.99 -13.39
C MET A 510 -33.58 30.72 -11.88
N ASP A 511 -32.38 30.53 -11.31
CA ASP A 511 -32.20 30.04 -9.93
C ASP A 511 -31.93 31.16 -8.92
N ASN A 512 -31.16 32.19 -9.29
CA ASN A 512 -30.78 33.29 -8.39
C ASN A 512 -31.19 34.69 -8.90
N GLY A 513 -31.95 34.79 -10.00
CA GLY A 513 -32.44 36.06 -10.53
C GLY A 513 -31.36 36.82 -11.31
N TYR A 514 -31.26 38.14 -11.14
CA TYR A 514 -30.24 38.93 -11.87
C TYR A 514 -28.86 38.78 -11.24
N GLN A 515 -27.93 38.16 -11.96
CA GLN A 515 -26.54 37.91 -11.52
C GLN A 515 -25.53 38.59 -12.46
N PRO A 516 -24.40 39.10 -11.94
CA PRO A 516 -23.37 39.76 -12.74
C PRO A 516 -22.55 38.73 -13.52
N VAL A 517 -22.39 38.96 -14.83
CA VAL A 517 -21.37 38.26 -15.64
C VAL A 517 -19.99 38.53 -15.03
N ARG A 518 -19.22 37.48 -14.74
CA ARG A 518 -17.85 37.59 -14.21
C ARG A 518 -16.77 37.57 -15.27
N TRP A 519 -17.02 36.86 -16.36
CA TRP A 519 -16.13 36.75 -17.51
C TRP A 519 -16.96 36.36 -18.74
N ILE A 520 -16.53 36.78 -19.93
CA ILE A 520 -17.11 36.39 -21.22
C ILE A 520 -16.06 36.28 -22.32
N GLY A 521 -15.73 35.05 -22.74
CA GLY A 521 -14.85 34.78 -23.88
C GLY A 521 -15.54 34.91 -25.24
N CYS A 522 -14.75 35.01 -26.33
CA CYS A 522 -15.21 34.81 -27.73
C CYS A 522 -14.17 34.13 -28.64
N LYS A 523 -14.49 32.96 -29.26
CA LYS A 523 -13.69 32.31 -30.31
C LYS A 523 -14.45 32.26 -31.63
N ALA A 524 -13.79 32.53 -32.75
CA ALA A 524 -14.40 32.52 -34.08
C ALA A 524 -13.97 31.29 -34.87
N LEU A 525 -14.93 30.51 -35.40
CA LEU A 525 -14.65 29.43 -36.34
C LEU A 525 -14.95 29.84 -37.79
N SER A 526 -13.96 29.61 -38.64
CA SER A 526 -13.95 29.92 -40.06
C SER A 526 -14.60 28.81 -40.92
N PRO A 527 -14.84 29.09 -42.22
CA PRO A 527 -15.29 28.07 -43.16
C PRO A 527 -14.30 26.93 -43.38
N ALA A 528 -13.01 27.10 -43.08
CA ALA A 528 -12.03 26.01 -43.13
C ALA A 528 -12.21 25.06 -41.93
N ASP A 529 -12.33 25.62 -40.74
CA ASP A 529 -12.41 24.90 -39.46
C ASP A 529 -13.68 24.03 -39.41
N LEU A 530 -14.82 24.58 -39.87
CA LEU A 530 -16.08 23.85 -40.03
C LEU A 530 -16.08 22.86 -41.22
N GLN A 531 -15.04 22.82 -42.05
CA GLN A 531 -14.82 21.79 -43.07
C GLN A 531 -13.84 20.71 -42.58
N ALA A 532 -12.79 21.10 -41.85
CA ALA A 532 -11.84 20.19 -41.22
C ALA A 532 -12.53 19.33 -40.15
N SER A 533 -13.21 19.96 -39.19
CA SER A 533 -13.94 19.27 -38.13
C SER A 533 -15.44 19.47 -38.25
N SER A 534 -16.13 18.46 -38.80
CA SER A 534 -17.59 18.38 -38.73
C SER A 534 -18.12 18.23 -37.29
N LYS A 535 -17.25 17.86 -36.32
CA LYS A 535 -17.58 17.87 -34.89
C LYS A 535 -17.75 19.30 -34.36
N LEU A 536 -17.13 20.33 -34.93
CA LEU A 536 -17.24 21.72 -34.48
C LEU A 536 -18.46 22.50 -35.05
N ARG A 537 -19.37 21.80 -35.76
CA ARG A 537 -20.57 22.40 -36.33
C ARG A 537 -21.70 22.52 -35.29
N PRO A 538 -22.33 23.70 -35.14
CA PRO A 538 -23.31 23.93 -34.09
C PRO A 538 -24.59 23.12 -34.33
N ILE A 539 -25.28 22.79 -33.23
CA ILE A 539 -26.64 22.28 -33.26
C ILE A 539 -27.59 23.47 -33.41
N ARG A 540 -28.43 23.44 -34.45
CA ARG A 540 -29.60 24.31 -34.56
C ARG A 540 -30.74 23.67 -33.80
N ILE A 541 -31.22 24.36 -32.78
CA ILE A 541 -32.51 24.12 -32.13
C ILE A 541 -33.48 25.16 -32.70
N ALA A 542 -34.32 24.76 -33.64
CA ALA A 542 -35.22 25.68 -34.34
C ALA A 542 -36.29 26.27 -33.41
N ALA A 543 -36.86 27.41 -33.80
CA ALA A 543 -37.88 28.10 -33.03
C ALA A 543 -39.05 27.18 -32.62
N GLY A 544 -39.28 27.03 -31.32
CA GLY A 544 -40.31 26.18 -30.74
C GLY A 544 -40.00 24.67 -30.64
N ALA A 545 -38.83 24.20 -31.06
CA ALA A 545 -38.50 22.77 -31.12
C ALA A 545 -38.46 22.05 -29.75
N LEU A 546 -38.31 22.79 -28.64
CA LEU A 546 -38.35 22.24 -27.28
C LEU A 546 -39.79 22.15 -26.73
N GLY A 547 -40.76 22.74 -27.43
CA GLY A 547 -42.15 22.92 -26.99
C GLY A 547 -42.44 24.36 -26.56
N ARG A 548 -43.73 24.69 -26.35
CA ARG A 548 -44.24 25.98 -25.83
C ARG A 548 -43.85 27.26 -26.57
N GLY A 549 -43.18 27.16 -27.72
CA GLY A 549 -42.57 28.31 -28.41
C GLY A 549 -41.15 28.63 -27.94
N THR A 550 -40.47 27.64 -27.33
CA THR A 550 -39.10 27.70 -26.85
C THR A 550 -38.19 26.83 -27.75
N PRO A 551 -37.00 27.31 -28.16
CA PRO A 551 -36.54 28.70 -28.10
C PRO A 551 -37.44 29.61 -28.96
N SER A 552 -37.45 30.92 -28.66
CA SER A 552 -38.34 31.92 -29.31
C SER A 552 -37.96 32.24 -30.76
N ARG A 553 -36.71 31.92 -31.13
CA ARG A 553 -36.11 31.94 -32.46
C ARG A 553 -35.14 30.75 -32.54
N ASP A 554 -34.59 30.47 -33.71
CA ASP A 554 -33.55 29.45 -33.86
C ASP A 554 -32.35 29.76 -32.93
N LEU A 555 -31.94 28.77 -32.14
CA LEU A 555 -30.81 28.82 -31.24
C LEU A 555 -29.69 27.94 -31.81
N LEU A 556 -28.54 28.53 -32.10
CA LEU A 556 -27.30 27.81 -32.38
C LEU A 556 -26.56 27.61 -31.06
N VAL A 557 -26.04 26.40 -30.83
CA VAL A 557 -25.18 26.07 -29.67
C VAL A 557 -24.12 25.04 -30.07
N SER A 558 -23.02 24.95 -29.32
CA SER A 558 -22.07 23.83 -29.38
C SER A 558 -22.79 22.52 -29.12
N ARG A 559 -22.23 21.40 -29.61
CA ARG A 559 -22.95 20.14 -29.69
C ARG A 559 -23.22 19.55 -28.31
N GLN A 560 -22.31 19.66 -27.35
CA GLN A 560 -22.55 19.15 -26.00
C GLN A 560 -23.15 20.19 -25.03
N HIS A 561 -23.33 21.43 -25.47
CA HIS A 561 -23.99 22.47 -24.69
C HIS A 561 -25.37 22.01 -24.16
N ARG A 562 -25.64 22.22 -22.87
CA ARG A 562 -26.82 21.64 -22.23
C ARG A 562 -28.01 22.58 -22.12
N VAL A 563 -29.15 22.05 -22.59
CA VAL A 563 -30.47 22.66 -22.48
C VAL A 563 -31.23 22.01 -21.32
N LEU A 564 -31.91 22.81 -20.51
CA LEU A 564 -32.74 22.32 -19.41
C LEU A 564 -34.12 21.87 -19.93
N LEU A 565 -34.41 20.58 -19.79
CA LEU A 565 -35.70 19.99 -20.12
C LEU A 565 -36.56 19.89 -18.85
N ARG A 566 -37.74 20.51 -18.85
CA ARG A 566 -38.73 20.44 -17.75
C ARG A 566 -39.84 19.45 -18.12
N SER A 567 -39.72 18.19 -17.71
CA SER A 567 -40.52 17.08 -18.24
C SER A 567 -41.22 16.21 -17.18
N ALA A 568 -42.54 16.08 -17.34
CA ALA A 568 -43.37 15.13 -16.60
C ALA A 568 -43.16 13.66 -17.06
N ILE A 569 -42.39 13.43 -18.13
CA ILE A 569 -41.89 12.10 -18.50
C ILE A 569 -40.58 11.80 -17.75
N ALA A 570 -39.68 12.79 -17.60
CA ALA A 570 -38.46 12.66 -16.80
C ALA A 570 -38.81 12.31 -15.33
N ALA A 571 -39.75 13.03 -14.73
CA ALA A 571 -40.21 12.76 -13.35
C ALA A 571 -40.69 11.31 -13.16
N ARG A 572 -41.26 10.69 -14.20
CA ARG A 572 -41.75 9.30 -14.22
C ARG A 572 -40.71 8.27 -14.66
N MET A 573 -39.53 8.71 -15.06
CA MET A 573 -38.43 7.85 -15.52
C MET A 573 -37.27 7.78 -14.52
N ILE A 574 -36.96 8.91 -13.88
CA ILE A 574 -35.76 9.11 -13.07
C ILE A 574 -36.03 9.90 -11.77
N GLY A 575 -37.30 10.10 -11.40
CA GLY A 575 -37.70 10.79 -10.17
C GLY A 575 -37.67 12.33 -10.23
N VAL A 576 -36.81 12.93 -11.06
CA VAL A 576 -36.67 14.39 -11.21
C VAL A 576 -37.43 14.95 -12.41
N SER A 577 -38.07 16.11 -12.25
CA SER A 577 -38.82 16.81 -13.31
C SER A 577 -37.98 17.69 -14.22
N GLU A 578 -36.73 17.98 -13.85
CA GLU A 578 -35.87 18.95 -14.52
C GLU A 578 -34.51 18.31 -14.77
N VAL A 579 -34.04 18.32 -16.03
CA VAL A 579 -32.87 17.56 -16.49
C VAL A 579 -32.08 18.37 -17.49
N LEU A 580 -30.77 18.50 -17.28
CA LEU A 580 -29.86 19.09 -18.25
C LEU A 580 -29.46 18.05 -19.32
N VAL A 581 -29.58 18.42 -20.60
CA VAL A 581 -29.31 17.53 -21.73
C VAL A 581 -28.51 18.27 -22.82
N ALA A 582 -27.35 17.72 -23.15
CA ALA A 582 -26.49 18.13 -24.26
C ALA A 582 -27.24 18.13 -25.61
N ALA A 583 -27.12 19.21 -26.38
CA ALA A 583 -27.89 19.47 -27.60
C ALA A 583 -27.77 18.36 -28.66
N VAL A 584 -26.60 17.74 -28.80
CA VAL A 584 -26.33 16.60 -29.70
C VAL A 584 -27.11 15.35 -29.32
N LYS A 585 -27.41 15.17 -28.03
CA LYS A 585 -28.23 14.06 -27.52
C LYS A 585 -29.74 14.35 -27.72
N LEU A 586 -30.11 15.54 -28.22
CA LEU A 586 -31.46 15.90 -28.69
C LEU A 586 -31.66 15.67 -30.21
N LEU A 587 -30.61 15.32 -30.97
CA LEU A 587 -30.73 15.04 -32.40
C LEU A 587 -31.76 13.94 -32.68
N GLY A 588 -32.65 14.20 -33.65
CA GLY A 588 -33.82 13.35 -33.94
C GLY A 588 -35.13 13.84 -33.29
N VAL A 589 -35.08 14.85 -32.43
CA VAL A 589 -36.25 15.69 -32.11
C VAL A 589 -36.58 16.55 -33.35
N PRO A 590 -37.86 16.65 -33.78
CA PRO A 590 -38.23 17.49 -34.92
C PRO A 590 -37.84 18.95 -34.70
N GLY A 591 -37.05 19.51 -35.63
CA GLY A 591 -36.51 20.87 -35.52
C GLY A 591 -35.18 20.98 -34.76
N ILE A 592 -34.50 19.86 -34.44
CA ILE A 592 -33.14 19.87 -33.89
C ILE A 592 -32.19 19.12 -34.83
N GLU A 593 -31.22 19.84 -35.38
CA GLU A 593 -30.32 19.37 -36.45
C GLU A 593 -28.88 19.90 -36.29
N VAL A 594 -27.92 19.30 -36.99
CA VAL A 594 -26.58 19.88 -37.15
C VAL A 594 -26.66 20.93 -38.27
N ALA A 595 -26.22 22.16 -38.01
CA ALA A 595 -26.38 23.28 -38.93
C ALA A 595 -25.34 23.24 -40.08
N MET A 596 -25.60 22.40 -41.09
CA MET A 596 -24.70 22.19 -42.23
C MET A 596 -24.64 23.40 -43.19
N ASP A 597 -25.62 24.29 -43.14
CA ASP A 597 -25.68 25.54 -43.92
C ASP A 597 -24.87 26.70 -43.30
N VAL A 598 -24.47 26.58 -42.04
CA VAL A 598 -23.59 27.55 -41.36
C VAL A 598 -22.18 27.43 -41.95
N GLN A 599 -21.68 28.55 -42.49
CA GLN A 599 -20.34 28.63 -43.11
C GLN A 599 -19.27 29.16 -42.15
N SER A 600 -19.65 29.91 -41.12
CA SER A 600 -18.78 30.38 -40.04
C SER A 600 -19.68 30.65 -38.83
N VAL A 601 -19.16 30.46 -37.63
CA VAL A 601 -19.89 30.69 -36.37
C VAL A 601 -18.90 31.25 -35.37
N LYS A 602 -19.31 32.23 -34.58
CA LYS A 602 -18.57 32.60 -33.38
C LYS A 602 -19.17 31.91 -32.18
N TYR A 603 -18.33 31.73 -31.18
CA TYR A 603 -18.66 31.01 -29.99
C TYR A 603 -18.28 31.86 -28.74
N PHE A 604 -19.12 31.84 -27.69
CA PHE A 604 -19.16 32.71 -26.49
C PHE A 604 -19.44 31.89 -25.22
N HIS A 605 -18.99 32.23 -24.01
CA HIS A 605 -19.43 31.58 -22.74
C HIS A 605 -19.55 32.65 -21.68
N ILE A 606 -20.34 32.37 -20.65
CA ILE A 606 -20.67 33.35 -19.61
C ILE A 606 -20.49 32.64 -18.26
N LEU A 607 -19.55 33.14 -17.46
CA LEU A 607 -19.28 32.67 -16.09
C LEU A 607 -19.97 33.59 -15.07
N PHE A 608 -20.42 33.03 -13.95
CA PHE A 608 -21.11 33.71 -12.85
C PHE A 608 -20.51 33.31 -11.50
N ASP A 609 -20.98 33.92 -10.40
CA ASP A 609 -20.58 33.59 -9.01
C ASP A 609 -21.10 32.21 -8.50
N ARG A 610 -21.41 31.27 -9.41
CA ARG A 610 -21.92 29.89 -9.22
C ARG A 610 -22.43 29.32 -10.55
N HIS A 611 -22.83 28.05 -10.55
CA HIS A 611 -23.73 27.46 -11.54
C HIS A 611 -25.04 28.24 -11.65
N GLU A 612 -25.37 28.71 -12.85
CA GLU A 612 -26.62 29.38 -13.15
C GLU A 612 -27.30 28.78 -14.38
N ILE A 613 -28.63 28.79 -14.43
CA ILE A 613 -29.36 28.49 -15.66
C ILE A 613 -29.82 29.82 -16.26
N ILE A 614 -29.33 30.17 -17.45
CA ILE A 614 -29.68 31.41 -18.14
C ILE A 614 -30.71 31.17 -19.25
N PHE A 615 -31.20 32.25 -19.87
CA PHE A 615 -32.23 32.19 -20.91
C PHE A 615 -31.69 32.57 -22.30
N SER A 616 -31.07 31.62 -23.00
CA SER A 616 -30.56 31.77 -24.37
C SER A 616 -31.68 31.66 -25.41
N ASN A 617 -31.96 32.73 -26.16
CA ASN A 617 -33.12 32.86 -27.06
C ASN A 617 -34.46 32.47 -26.39
N GLY A 618 -34.56 32.59 -25.07
CA GLY A 618 -35.72 32.18 -24.27
C GLY A 618 -35.82 30.67 -23.98
N ALA A 619 -34.81 29.87 -24.32
CA ALA A 619 -34.62 28.52 -23.79
C ALA A 619 -33.74 28.56 -22.54
N ALA A 620 -34.07 27.72 -21.55
CA ALA A 620 -33.26 27.57 -20.35
C ALA A 620 -32.01 26.73 -20.67
N THR A 621 -30.84 27.30 -20.45
CA THR A 621 -29.51 26.77 -20.84
C THR A 621 -28.54 26.86 -19.67
N GLU A 622 -27.66 25.87 -19.55
CA GLU A 622 -26.60 25.85 -18.52
C GLU A 622 -25.63 27.01 -18.75
N SER A 623 -25.38 27.86 -17.75
CA SER A 623 -24.20 28.72 -17.77
C SER A 623 -22.95 27.86 -17.62
N LEU A 624 -21.81 28.43 -17.97
CA LEU A 624 -20.55 27.78 -17.66
C LEU A 624 -20.39 27.60 -16.14
N PHE A 625 -19.87 26.46 -15.71
CA PHE A 625 -19.66 26.12 -14.29
C PHE A 625 -18.56 25.06 -14.12
N THR A 626 -17.59 25.37 -13.28
CA THR A 626 -16.46 24.51 -12.86
C THR A 626 -16.65 24.02 -11.43
N GLY A 627 -16.18 22.80 -11.14
CA GLY A 627 -16.10 22.27 -9.77
C GLY A 627 -16.36 20.76 -9.61
N PRO A 628 -15.92 20.13 -8.50
CA PRO A 628 -15.78 18.67 -8.41
C PRO A 628 -17.09 17.85 -8.52
N GLU A 629 -18.22 18.41 -8.10
CA GLU A 629 -19.53 17.74 -8.21
C GLU A 629 -20.22 17.97 -9.58
N ALA A 630 -19.76 18.94 -10.37
CA ALA A 630 -20.23 19.11 -11.75
C ALA A 630 -19.58 18.05 -12.65
N LEU A 631 -18.25 17.95 -12.59
CA LEU A 631 -17.41 17.13 -13.45
C LEU A 631 -17.80 15.63 -13.43
N LYS A 632 -18.17 15.09 -12.26
CA LYS A 632 -18.68 13.70 -12.08
C LYS A 632 -19.94 13.36 -12.88
N SER A 633 -20.63 14.35 -13.42
CA SER A 633 -21.84 14.18 -14.25
C SER A 633 -21.62 14.47 -15.74
N VAL A 634 -20.43 14.94 -16.10
CA VAL A 634 -19.99 15.30 -17.45
C VAL A 634 -19.23 14.10 -18.03
N SER A 635 -19.77 13.47 -19.08
CA SER A 635 -19.03 12.48 -19.88
C SER A 635 -17.89 13.13 -20.66
N GLU A 636 -16.80 12.42 -20.93
CA GLU A 636 -15.60 12.93 -21.63
C GLU A 636 -15.98 13.75 -22.88
N ASP A 637 -16.86 13.26 -23.78
CA ASP A 637 -17.31 14.05 -24.96
C ASP A 637 -17.71 15.51 -24.61
N THR A 638 -18.36 15.70 -23.45
CA THR A 638 -18.94 16.96 -22.96
C THR A 638 -17.97 17.70 -22.05
N ARG A 639 -16.90 17.06 -21.58
CA ARG A 639 -15.76 17.72 -20.92
C ARG A 639 -14.80 18.22 -21.98
N ALA A 640 -14.41 17.37 -22.94
CA ALA A 640 -13.77 17.76 -24.21
C ALA A 640 -14.55 18.86 -24.95
N GLU A 641 -15.88 18.74 -25.11
CA GLU A 641 -16.72 19.85 -25.59
C GLU A 641 -17.32 20.70 -24.45
N LEU A 642 -16.57 20.80 -23.34
CA LEU A 642 -16.39 21.99 -22.49
C LEU A 642 -14.92 22.53 -22.55
N LEU A 643 -13.99 21.84 -23.25
CA LEU A 643 -12.54 22.08 -23.38
C LEU A 643 -11.96 21.99 -24.87
N ALA A 644 -12.32 22.87 -25.85
CA ALA A 644 -11.67 23.04 -27.19
C ALA A 644 -11.83 24.42 -27.99
N LEU A 645 -12.14 25.57 -27.32
CA LEU A 645 -12.46 26.96 -27.75
C LEU A 645 -12.39 28.19 -26.67
N PHE A 646 -12.59 28.09 -25.31
CA PHE A 646 -12.02 28.93 -24.20
C PHE A 646 -11.31 28.19 -23.01
N PRO A 647 -10.17 28.69 -22.47
CA PRO A 647 -9.52 28.14 -21.26
C PRO A 647 -9.86 28.79 -19.90
N ASP A 648 -10.16 30.09 -19.85
CA ASP A 648 -10.03 30.98 -18.67
C ASP A 648 -10.92 30.71 -17.41
N ILE A 649 -11.42 29.50 -17.21
CA ILE A 649 -12.71 29.22 -16.56
C ILE A 649 -12.59 28.82 -15.07
N GLU A 650 -11.45 28.28 -14.66
CA GLU A 650 -11.26 27.68 -13.33
C GLU A 650 -11.31 28.72 -12.18
N ALA A 651 -11.06 30.00 -12.50
CA ALA A 651 -10.73 31.03 -11.53
C ALA A 651 -11.90 31.62 -10.71
N THR A 652 -13.09 30.99 -10.58
CA THR A 652 -14.15 31.55 -9.69
C THR A 652 -15.23 30.61 -9.10
N THR A 653 -15.32 30.68 -7.75
CA THR A 653 -16.51 30.50 -6.86
C THR A 653 -16.86 29.16 -6.18
N GLU A 654 -17.57 29.30 -5.06
CA GLU A 654 -17.82 28.27 -4.03
C GLU A 654 -18.93 27.25 -4.36
N ARG A 655 -18.87 26.12 -3.66
CA ARG A 655 -19.62 24.89 -3.95
C ARG A 655 -21.10 24.95 -3.51
N VAL A 656 -22.02 24.76 -4.45
CA VAL A 656 -23.40 24.28 -4.20
C VAL A 656 -23.75 23.23 -5.27
N ALA A 657 -24.53 22.20 -4.92
CA ALA A 657 -24.83 21.08 -5.81
C ALA A 657 -25.63 21.47 -7.06
N ALA A 658 -25.23 20.94 -8.22
CA ALA A 658 -25.84 21.20 -9.52
C ALA A 658 -27.22 20.53 -9.70
N ARG A 659 -27.96 20.97 -10.72
CA ARG A 659 -29.22 20.35 -11.15
C ARG A 659 -28.95 18.98 -11.78
N HIS A 660 -29.89 18.03 -11.65
CA HIS A 660 -29.63 16.63 -12.00
C HIS A 660 -29.30 16.41 -13.49
N ILE A 661 -28.09 15.92 -13.74
CA ILE A 661 -27.52 15.61 -15.06
C ILE A 661 -27.47 14.08 -15.24
N LEU A 662 -27.82 13.59 -16.43
CA LEU A 662 -27.88 12.15 -16.74
C LEU A 662 -26.56 11.61 -17.31
N SER A 663 -25.67 11.14 -16.44
CA SER A 663 -24.33 10.60 -16.81
C SER A 663 -24.35 9.44 -17.82
N LYS A 664 -25.40 8.61 -17.88
CA LYS A 664 -25.45 7.44 -18.79
C LYS A 664 -26.31 7.71 -20.03
N GLY A 665 -25.68 7.88 -21.19
CA GLY A 665 -26.33 8.26 -22.46
C GLY A 665 -27.50 7.36 -22.92
N ARG A 666 -27.48 6.06 -22.59
CA ARG A 666 -28.62 5.14 -22.82
C ARG A 666 -29.90 5.56 -22.08
N SER A 667 -29.81 6.31 -20.98
CA SER A 667 -30.95 6.88 -20.25
C SER A 667 -31.53 8.12 -20.97
N VAL A 668 -30.67 9.00 -21.47
CA VAL A 668 -31.05 10.20 -22.26
C VAL A 668 -31.79 9.78 -23.53
N GLN A 669 -31.22 8.85 -24.31
CA GLN A 669 -31.86 8.32 -25.52
C GLN A 669 -33.24 7.71 -25.23
N ARG A 670 -33.39 6.98 -24.11
CA ARG A 670 -34.69 6.44 -23.67
C ARG A 670 -35.70 7.54 -23.31
N LEU A 671 -35.24 8.65 -22.72
CA LEU A 671 -36.10 9.80 -22.39
C LEU A 671 -36.62 10.48 -23.66
N ILE A 672 -35.73 10.84 -24.58
CA ILE A 672 -36.10 11.46 -25.86
C ILE A 672 -37.01 10.53 -26.69
N ALA A 673 -36.71 9.23 -26.75
CA ALA A 673 -37.56 8.24 -27.41
C ALA A 673 -38.96 8.13 -26.76
N ARG A 674 -39.10 8.32 -25.44
CA ARG A 674 -40.42 8.40 -24.79
C ARG A 674 -41.15 9.71 -25.10
N HIS A 675 -40.47 10.85 -25.26
CA HIS A 675 -41.11 12.09 -25.71
C HIS A 675 -41.67 11.93 -27.13
N ALA A 676 -40.84 11.47 -28.07
CA ALA A 676 -41.25 11.21 -29.45
C ALA A 676 -42.42 10.22 -29.54
N LYS A 677 -42.34 9.08 -28.83
CA LYS A 677 -43.40 8.05 -28.81
C LYS A 677 -44.73 8.53 -28.22
N ASN A 678 -44.71 9.44 -27.25
CA ASN A 678 -45.92 9.94 -26.57
C ASN A 678 -46.40 11.29 -27.11
N GLN A 679 -45.76 11.86 -28.13
CA GLN A 679 -46.05 13.19 -28.70
C GLN A 679 -46.15 14.29 -27.63
N LYS A 680 -45.16 14.35 -26.73
CA LYS A 680 -45.08 15.37 -25.67
C LYS A 680 -43.86 16.28 -25.85
N GLU A 681 -44.11 17.58 -25.66
CA GLU A 681 -43.11 18.65 -25.52
C GLU A 681 -42.01 18.29 -24.51
N LEU A 682 -40.79 18.78 -24.75
CA LEU A 682 -39.63 18.53 -23.85
C LEU A 682 -39.66 19.46 -22.63
N VAL A 683 -40.27 20.63 -22.77
CA VAL A 683 -40.56 21.61 -21.71
C VAL A 683 -42.08 21.72 -21.52
N ASP A 684 -42.56 21.41 -20.32
CA ASP A 684 -43.97 21.48 -19.91
C ASP A 684 -44.14 22.43 -18.69
N LEU A 685 -45.39 22.84 -18.42
CA LEU A 685 -45.73 23.72 -17.30
C LEU A 685 -45.89 22.89 -16.01
N ILE A 686 -44.75 22.57 -15.39
CA ILE A 686 -44.60 21.87 -14.10
C ILE A 686 -44.27 22.88 -13.00
#